data_AF-W2MC27-F1
#
_entry.id   AF-W2MC27-F1
#
_cell.length_a   1.000
_cell.length_b   1.000
_cell.length_c   1.000
_cell.angle_alpha   90.00
_cell.angle_beta   90.00
_cell.angle_gamma   90.00
#
_symmetry.space_group_name_H-M   'P 1'
#
loop_
_entity.id
_entity.type
_entity.pdbx_description
1 polymer ?
#
loop_
_entity_poly.entity_id
_entity_poly.type
_entity_poly.pdbx_seq_one_letter_code
_entity_poly.pdbx_strand_id
1 'polypeptide(L)'
;MSRTLFAMWGVIVLALHVDASVRTPLIECDPKVNPMAGALPSCFTVNFDCYQLGLSGLMEEVEREWKRFDRNTVEKLQILHCPAMEMPIYIQKFQNLGEILVYNTTLVEWNANAALSGFHHPKLQSLSVARSNMTDGFLPPGLQSQEFPSTVFDICFAETNLRALSDDLDVKWPVCSIFIENSLLTAVPPSLLRLQLLTLSLSGNPIQTVPRELFEKGYTHDTRLSRTLVRELPQNVSFVLNYATQLVIMNTSISFFWSWIDPLAELALEISSSTIFAGGSTYCLDLEKILSGTASVFSEPFQPGHSTLLMNASEANWDILRQVVDCTTTTVADHSMSNLAYWDAKTTNARHGMDYPTLFSSASSYEYVTLSYCSFVFWWLVIFLIHFVTCAYNAGFAKFYWDYDASFLSYSLEVYAIGMPREDFLTIAYVHIALASAHGVCVLHLILCLLSQRTVSFTLESKALCKCFPKKNAGQVGQDRVDSIVSRSFTRVYMNLAHREGFFGVNGKHFHRIHIFREILETALQTIQAIRMSKYLPHPQLNHFYVGLLVVNCWSSVLIHSRWFWHGEAHRRFALVVCDCALDMMSTVGVSAMIALRYADQYNVALAGFNFDDLSDDNWVAQMLNEAQMVLVVSWSDMAMRVIFSLGIIMTTTNMKELLRRKPNRKNRLVPADGHNAHIQLSYEAHTLLSPLPENNDVNWNSRIQMQNPHAKKKVVCSPPRLTPSHGINLLFAFWGFVVLALHIYAITQIPLMECVPKVHPMAGVLPSCFVVDFNCHKLSISGQHDEVLTEWKKFDHRTAVKLIVLHCPAFEVPTSFSDFILLQEIRVYNTTIDNWGDDVAITNTYHPRLTMLSLVRTKMKDGILPVGLQSIDFPANLYYINFCETNLASVPDDIDAKWHVGSSVYVENSKLTAVPQALIRLQPFFLVLGGNSITEIPPELFEIYGMLYLILAHTNISELPRTISNPSMNTPFIDVRNTAVSYFWSWIDPLVEMMLEVSPMILASGSTYCNDLDRIRNGESATFTAPLQADSSSILMNSSEANWDRLIKAVDCSSPLYDTMFDLLGWDGMYRITV
;
A
#
# COMPACT_ATOMS: atom_id res chain seq x y z
N MET A 1 -27.12 11.59 43.70
CA MET A 1 -26.79 12.65 42.73
C MET A 1 -25.93 12.13 41.57
N SER A 2 -24.75 11.54 41.81
CA SER A 2 -23.89 11.04 40.70
C SER A 2 -24.54 9.93 39.86
N ARG A 3 -25.21 8.94 40.48
CA ARG A 3 -25.93 7.87 39.77
C ARG A 3 -27.05 8.38 38.86
N THR A 4 -27.74 9.43 39.30
CA THR A 4 -28.79 10.09 38.52
C THR A 4 -28.19 10.92 37.38
N LEU A 5 -27.06 11.58 37.60
CA LEU A 5 -26.31 12.30 36.57
C LEU A 5 -25.73 11.35 35.50
N PHE A 6 -25.16 10.20 35.88
CA PHE A 6 -24.68 9.20 34.93
C PHE A 6 -25.82 8.52 34.16
N ALA A 7 -26.96 8.26 34.81
CA ALA A 7 -28.14 7.75 34.12
C ALA A 7 -28.71 8.79 33.15
N MET A 8 -28.81 10.06 33.54
CA MET A 8 -29.24 11.14 32.65
C MET A 8 -28.24 11.37 31.51
N TRP A 9 -26.93 11.32 31.79
CA TRP A 9 -25.90 11.40 30.75
C TRP A 9 -25.95 10.21 29.80
N GLY A 10 -26.15 8.99 30.33
CA GLY A 10 -26.37 7.80 29.52
C GLY A 10 -27.62 7.90 28.65
N VAL A 11 -28.71 8.49 29.16
CA VAL A 11 -29.92 8.78 28.36
C VAL A 11 -29.67 9.86 27.32
N ILE A 12 -28.88 10.90 27.62
CA ILE A 12 -28.51 11.95 26.66
C ILE A 12 -27.62 11.38 25.55
N VAL A 13 -26.58 10.61 25.90
CA VAL A 13 -25.69 9.95 24.94
C VAL A 13 -26.47 8.92 24.12
N LEU A 14 -27.37 8.15 24.73
CA LEU A 14 -28.25 7.23 24.02
C LEU A 14 -29.20 7.98 23.10
N ALA A 15 -29.77 9.12 23.51
CA ALA A 15 -30.62 9.94 22.67
C ALA A 15 -29.84 10.56 21.50
N LEU A 16 -28.62 11.04 21.73
CA LEU A 16 -27.73 11.57 20.69
C LEU A 16 -27.26 10.47 19.72
N HIS A 17 -27.00 9.27 20.23
CA HIS A 17 -26.63 8.12 19.42
C HIS A 17 -27.82 7.58 18.62
N VAL A 18 -29.01 7.52 19.22
CA VAL A 18 -30.25 7.15 18.54
C VAL A 18 -30.57 8.19 17.46
N ASP A 19 -30.50 9.49 17.76
CA ASP A 19 -30.67 10.57 16.77
C ASP A 19 -29.67 10.44 15.62
N ALA A 20 -28.37 10.24 15.92
CA ALA A 20 -27.35 10.02 14.91
C ALA A 20 -27.58 8.73 14.10
N SER A 21 -28.04 7.64 14.73
CA SER A 21 -28.29 6.36 14.07
C SER A 21 -29.56 6.34 13.22
N VAL A 22 -30.54 7.19 13.54
CA VAL A 22 -31.80 7.34 12.81
C VAL A 22 -31.66 8.34 11.65
N ARG A 23 -30.68 9.25 11.71
CA ARG A 23 -30.32 10.09 10.56
C ARG A 23 -29.90 9.20 9.41
N THR A 24 -30.61 9.35 8.29
CA THR A 24 -30.24 8.72 7.03
C THR A 24 -28.88 9.27 6.62
N PRO A 25 -27.82 8.43 6.51
CA PRO A 25 -26.53 8.90 6.05
C PRO A 25 -26.68 9.50 4.65
N LEU A 26 -25.93 10.56 4.37
CA LEU A 26 -25.89 11.13 3.03
C LEU A 26 -25.41 10.05 2.07
N ILE A 27 -26.26 9.71 1.11
CA ILE A 27 -25.99 8.67 0.12
C ILE A 27 -24.76 9.04 -0.72
N GLU A 28 -24.57 10.34 -0.92
CA GLU A 28 -23.48 10.97 -1.66
C GLU A 28 -22.13 10.91 -0.93
N CYS A 29 -22.06 10.68 0.39
CA CYS A 29 -20.78 10.76 1.10
C CYS A 29 -20.11 9.41 1.29
N ASP A 30 -18.81 9.34 0.98
CA ASP A 30 -17.95 8.20 1.23
C ASP A 30 -16.67 8.65 1.97
N PRO A 31 -16.38 8.15 3.19
CA PRO A 31 -17.20 7.23 3.97
C PRO A 31 -18.50 7.87 4.49
N LYS A 32 -19.56 7.06 4.60
CA LYS A 32 -20.83 7.47 5.21
C LYS A 32 -20.65 7.68 6.70
N VAL A 33 -20.77 8.92 7.17
CA VAL A 33 -20.66 9.27 8.58
C VAL A 33 -21.96 9.87 9.11
N ASN A 34 -22.30 9.51 10.35
CA ASN A 34 -23.44 10.03 11.09
C ASN A 34 -22.94 10.76 12.35
N PRO A 35 -22.62 12.06 12.26
CA PRO A 35 -22.07 12.80 13.39
C PRO A 35 -23.13 13.03 14.48
N MET A 36 -22.68 13.05 15.74
CA MET A 36 -23.52 13.40 16.89
C MET A 36 -23.64 14.92 17.04
N ALA A 37 -24.66 15.38 17.77
CA ALA A 37 -24.83 16.77 18.19
C ALA A 37 -25.04 17.80 17.05
N GLY A 38 -25.56 17.38 15.90
CA GLY A 38 -25.98 18.31 14.83
C GLY A 38 -24.86 18.90 13.99
N ALA A 39 -23.63 18.41 14.12
CA ALA A 39 -22.55 18.74 13.19
C ALA A 39 -22.88 18.23 11.77
N LEU A 40 -22.36 18.92 10.75
CA LEU A 40 -22.46 18.43 9.36
C LEU A 40 -21.58 17.18 9.21
N PRO A 41 -22.02 16.16 8.46
CA PRO A 41 -21.23 14.97 8.16
C PRO A 41 -19.96 15.35 7.37
N SER A 42 -18.83 14.81 7.80
CA SER A 42 -17.58 14.87 7.04
C SER A 42 -17.65 13.97 5.81
N CYS A 43 -17.18 14.45 4.67
CA CYS A 43 -17.36 13.81 3.39
C CYS A 43 -16.05 13.88 2.63
N PHE A 44 -15.24 12.82 2.68
CA PHE A 44 -13.94 12.78 2.01
C PHE A 44 -14.12 12.76 0.49
N THR A 45 -14.97 11.83 0.02
CA THR A 45 -15.44 11.74 -1.36
C THR A 45 -16.93 12.08 -1.41
N VAL A 46 -17.30 13.04 -2.25
CA VAL A 46 -18.69 13.39 -2.58
C VAL A 46 -19.06 12.74 -3.91
N ASN A 47 -19.89 11.71 -3.89
CA ASN A 47 -20.50 11.04 -5.03
C ASN A 47 -21.86 11.67 -5.34
N PHE A 48 -21.84 12.84 -5.97
CA PHE A 48 -23.03 13.59 -6.36
C PHE A 48 -23.66 13.00 -7.63
N ASP A 49 -24.50 11.97 -7.46
CA ASP A 49 -25.21 11.30 -8.56
C ASP A 49 -26.66 11.83 -8.68
N CYS A 50 -26.90 12.68 -9.68
CA CYS A 50 -28.23 13.28 -9.90
C CYS A 50 -29.31 12.22 -10.15
N TYR A 51 -28.99 11.13 -10.84
CA TYR A 51 -29.95 10.05 -11.10
C TYR A 51 -30.34 9.32 -9.82
N GLN A 52 -29.37 9.01 -8.96
CA GLN A 52 -29.62 8.36 -7.67
C GLN A 52 -30.43 9.26 -6.71
N LEU A 53 -30.22 10.58 -6.80
CA LEU A 53 -30.89 11.57 -5.96
C LEU A 53 -32.24 12.04 -6.53
N GLY A 54 -32.55 11.69 -7.79
CA GLY A 54 -33.73 12.18 -8.48
C GLY A 54 -33.69 13.68 -8.78
N LEU A 55 -32.49 14.23 -9.00
CA LEU A 55 -32.24 15.63 -9.31
C LEU A 55 -31.96 15.82 -10.80
N SER A 56 -32.13 17.06 -11.29
CA SER A 56 -31.79 17.41 -12.67
C SER A 56 -30.37 17.98 -12.79
N GLY A 57 -29.84 18.53 -11.69
CA GLY A 57 -28.52 19.17 -11.65
C GLY A 57 -28.57 20.71 -11.69
N LEU A 58 -29.75 21.29 -11.51
CA LEU A 58 -29.94 22.74 -11.51
C LEU A 58 -29.23 23.39 -10.32
N MET A 59 -28.79 24.65 -10.47
CA MET A 59 -27.90 25.30 -9.52
C MET A 59 -28.46 25.32 -8.08
N GLU A 60 -29.76 25.60 -7.92
CA GLU A 60 -30.42 25.61 -6.61
C GLU A 60 -30.53 24.22 -5.96
N GLU A 61 -30.61 23.15 -6.78
CA GLU A 61 -30.64 21.77 -6.31
C GLU A 61 -29.25 21.37 -5.81
N VAL A 62 -28.23 21.62 -6.63
CA VAL A 62 -26.83 21.29 -6.31
C VAL A 62 -26.38 22.02 -5.05
N GLU A 63 -26.62 23.33 -4.95
CA GLU A 63 -26.19 24.12 -3.80
C GLU A 63 -26.92 23.69 -2.51
N ARG A 64 -28.18 23.26 -2.60
CA ARG A 64 -28.93 22.76 -1.45
C ARG A 64 -28.32 21.47 -0.90
N GLU A 65 -27.93 20.55 -1.77
CA GLU A 65 -27.32 19.28 -1.36
C GLU A 65 -25.89 19.49 -0.84
N TRP A 66 -25.09 20.33 -1.49
CA TRP A 66 -23.72 20.62 -1.05
C TRP A 66 -23.63 21.36 0.29
N LYS A 67 -24.72 21.94 0.77
CA LYS A 67 -24.83 22.52 2.13
C LYS A 67 -25.04 21.46 3.22
N ARG A 68 -25.31 20.21 2.87
CA ARG A 68 -25.64 19.14 3.83
C ARG A 68 -24.43 18.46 4.45
N PHE A 69 -23.22 18.69 3.94
CA PHE A 69 -21.97 18.12 4.44
C PHE A 69 -20.89 19.19 4.71
N ASP A 70 -19.86 18.81 5.46
CA ASP A 70 -18.76 19.71 5.79
C ASP A 70 -17.81 19.90 4.60
N ARG A 71 -17.90 21.06 3.97
CA ARG A 71 -17.08 21.49 2.83
C ARG A 71 -15.57 21.45 3.07
N ASN A 72 -15.10 21.55 4.32
CA ASN A 72 -13.67 21.54 4.61
C ASN A 72 -13.09 20.12 4.60
N THR A 73 -13.93 19.09 4.50
CA THR A 73 -13.49 17.70 4.52
C THR A 73 -13.47 17.04 3.14
N VAL A 74 -13.94 17.76 2.12
CA VAL A 74 -14.03 17.27 0.74
C VAL A 74 -12.68 17.36 0.06
N GLU A 75 -12.16 16.19 -0.32
CA GLU A 75 -10.93 16.05 -1.10
C GLU A 75 -11.24 15.59 -2.53
N LYS A 76 -12.30 14.78 -2.72
CA LYS A 76 -12.73 14.30 -4.04
C LYS A 76 -14.20 14.62 -4.30
N LEU A 77 -14.47 15.26 -5.44
CA LEU A 77 -15.83 15.58 -5.89
C LEU A 77 -16.15 14.84 -7.19
N GLN A 78 -17.12 13.93 -7.14
CA GLN A 78 -17.64 13.21 -8.30
C GLN A 78 -19.05 13.70 -8.64
N ILE A 79 -19.24 14.16 -9.87
CA ILE A 79 -20.54 14.59 -10.41
C ILE A 79 -20.95 13.57 -11.47
N LEU A 80 -22.01 12.83 -11.19
CA LEU A 80 -22.41 11.66 -11.96
C LEU A 80 -23.85 11.81 -12.47
N HIS A 81 -24.08 11.42 -13.72
CA HIS A 81 -25.43 11.22 -14.26
C HIS A 81 -26.35 12.45 -14.19
N CYS A 82 -25.80 13.67 -14.27
CA CYS A 82 -26.58 14.91 -14.19
C CYS A 82 -27.04 15.37 -15.60
N PRO A 83 -28.36 15.37 -15.88
CA PRO A 83 -28.86 15.72 -17.21
C PRO A 83 -28.75 17.21 -17.56
N ALA A 84 -28.67 18.10 -16.56
CA ALA A 84 -28.48 19.54 -16.75
C ALA A 84 -27.71 20.14 -15.56
N MET A 85 -26.39 19.92 -15.52
CA MET A 85 -25.52 20.38 -14.44
C MET A 85 -25.19 21.88 -14.58
N GLU A 86 -25.62 22.66 -13.59
CA GLU A 86 -25.27 24.08 -13.42
C GLU A 86 -24.37 24.23 -12.18
N MET A 87 -23.12 24.65 -12.38
CA MET A 87 -22.11 24.71 -11.33
C MET A 87 -22.33 25.92 -10.41
N PRO A 88 -22.63 25.72 -9.11
CA PRO A 88 -22.81 26.83 -8.18
C PRO A 88 -21.47 27.43 -7.75
N ILE A 89 -21.48 28.73 -7.41
CA ILE A 89 -20.34 29.45 -6.80
C ILE A 89 -19.85 28.75 -5.51
N TYR A 90 -20.73 27.97 -4.87
CA TYR A 90 -20.43 27.21 -3.66
C TYR A 90 -19.22 26.28 -3.80
N ILE A 91 -18.86 25.85 -5.03
CA ILE A 91 -17.65 25.05 -5.28
C ILE A 91 -16.38 25.69 -4.71
N GLN A 92 -16.28 27.02 -4.74
CA GLN A 92 -15.14 27.80 -4.23
C GLN A 92 -14.91 27.66 -2.72
N LYS A 93 -15.86 27.06 -1.99
CA LYS A 93 -15.69 26.80 -0.56
C LYS A 93 -15.00 25.47 -0.26
N PHE A 94 -14.74 24.63 -1.25
CA PHE A 94 -14.03 23.36 -1.08
C PHE A 94 -12.50 23.58 -1.14
N GLN A 95 -11.94 24.15 -0.08
CA GLN A 95 -10.52 24.52 -0.03
C GLN A 95 -9.54 23.33 -0.02
N ASN A 96 -10.02 22.14 0.37
CA ASN A 96 -9.22 20.92 0.42
C ASN A 96 -9.42 20.02 -0.81
N LEU A 97 -10.14 20.50 -1.83
CA LEU A 97 -10.46 19.73 -3.02
C LEU A 97 -9.19 19.40 -3.82
N GLY A 98 -8.88 18.10 -3.92
CA GLY A 98 -7.76 17.54 -4.66
C GLY A 98 -8.15 16.98 -6.03
N GLU A 99 -9.37 16.44 -6.19
CA GLU A 99 -9.81 15.83 -7.46
C GLU A 99 -11.26 16.19 -7.80
N ILE A 100 -11.50 16.51 -9.07
CA ILE A 100 -12.85 16.67 -9.64
C ILE A 100 -13.05 15.65 -10.76
N LEU A 101 -14.10 14.84 -10.64
CA LEU A 101 -14.55 13.91 -11.68
C LEU A 101 -15.98 14.27 -12.12
N VAL A 102 -16.19 14.39 -13.42
CA VAL A 102 -17.52 14.55 -14.04
C VAL A 102 -17.74 13.37 -14.97
N TYR A 103 -18.80 12.58 -14.77
CA TYR A 103 -19.09 11.41 -15.58
C TYR A 103 -20.55 11.40 -16.04
N ASN A 104 -20.77 11.09 -17.33
CA ASN A 104 -22.10 10.95 -17.93
C ASN A 104 -23.04 12.12 -17.59
N THR A 105 -22.54 13.34 -17.74
CA THR A 105 -23.20 14.57 -17.29
C THR A 105 -23.26 15.60 -18.42
N THR A 106 -24.33 16.38 -18.50
CA THR A 106 -24.39 17.54 -19.41
C THR A 106 -24.15 18.81 -18.62
N LEU A 107 -22.97 19.41 -18.79
CA LEU A 107 -22.56 20.70 -18.23
C LEU A 107 -23.23 21.83 -19.00
N VAL A 108 -24.29 22.40 -18.43
CA VAL A 108 -25.10 23.47 -19.03
C VAL A 108 -24.49 24.84 -18.72
N GLU A 109 -24.15 25.08 -17.45
CA GLU A 109 -23.63 26.35 -16.98
C GLU A 109 -22.48 26.13 -16.00
N TRP A 110 -21.34 26.76 -16.25
CA TRP A 110 -20.25 26.84 -15.28
C TRP A 110 -19.53 28.16 -15.48
N ASN A 111 -20.03 29.16 -14.76
CA ASN A 111 -19.65 30.55 -14.93
C ASN A 111 -18.28 30.88 -14.32
N ALA A 112 -17.70 31.99 -14.77
CA ALA A 112 -16.43 32.50 -14.25
C ALA A 112 -16.48 32.89 -12.76
N ASN A 113 -17.66 33.22 -12.22
CA ASN A 113 -17.83 33.48 -10.78
C ASN A 113 -17.78 32.21 -9.93
N ALA A 114 -17.91 31.03 -10.53
CA ALA A 114 -17.72 29.71 -9.92
C ALA A 114 -16.41 29.06 -10.42
N ALA A 115 -15.43 29.87 -10.83
CA ALA A 115 -14.20 29.37 -11.42
C ALA A 115 -13.30 28.65 -10.42
N LEU A 116 -12.62 27.63 -10.92
CA LEU A 116 -11.49 27.01 -10.22
C LEU A 116 -10.32 27.99 -10.23
N SER A 117 -9.68 28.14 -9.07
CA SER A 117 -8.56 29.06 -8.89
C SER A 117 -7.64 28.58 -7.77
N GLY A 118 -6.34 28.87 -7.87
CA GLY A 118 -5.35 28.49 -6.86
C GLY A 118 -5.63 29.12 -5.49
N PHE A 119 -6.30 30.28 -5.45
CA PHE A 119 -6.74 30.88 -4.19
C PHE A 119 -7.83 30.06 -3.49
N HIS A 120 -8.84 29.60 -4.23
CA HIS A 120 -9.97 28.87 -3.65
C HIS A 120 -9.71 27.36 -3.53
N HIS A 121 -8.87 26.80 -4.40
CA HIS A 121 -8.58 25.36 -4.50
C HIS A 121 -7.06 25.12 -4.59
N PRO A 122 -6.29 25.47 -3.56
CA PRO A 122 -4.82 25.39 -3.56
C PRO A 122 -4.27 23.96 -3.59
N LYS A 123 -5.13 22.94 -3.44
CA LYS A 123 -4.75 21.52 -3.43
C LYS A 123 -5.22 20.75 -4.65
N LEU A 124 -5.89 21.41 -5.60
CA LEU A 124 -6.47 20.72 -6.76
C LEU A 124 -5.36 20.15 -7.64
N GLN A 125 -5.39 18.85 -7.85
CA GLN A 125 -4.36 18.07 -8.55
C GLN A 125 -4.87 17.50 -9.88
N SER A 126 -6.12 17.03 -9.91
CA SER A 126 -6.69 16.34 -11.08
C SER A 126 -8.08 16.85 -11.44
N LEU A 127 -8.32 17.00 -12.75
CA LEU A 127 -9.64 17.30 -13.33
C LEU A 127 -9.97 16.31 -14.45
N SER A 128 -11.03 15.52 -14.27
CA SER A 128 -11.49 14.53 -15.25
C SER A 128 -12.95 14.75 -15.64
N VAL A 129 -13.23 14.78 -16.94
CA VAL A 129 -14.56 14.92 -17.54
C VAL A 129 -14.75 13.82 -18.58
N ALA A 130 -15.59 12.84 -18.28
CA ALA A 130 -15.80 11.66 -19.12
C ALA A 130 -17.27 11.49 -19.53
N ARG A 131 -17.52 11.04 -20.77
CA ARG A 131 -18.88 10.78 -21.30
C ARG A 131 -19.84 11.97 -21.14
N SER A 132 -19.31 13.19 -21.20
CA SER A 132 -20.03 14.38 -20.76
C SER A 132 -20.09 15.43 -21.87
N ASN A 133 -21.20 16.16 -21.93
CA ASN A 133 -21.45 17.20 -22.93
C ASN A 133 -21.32 18.58 -22.30
N MET A 134 -20.69 19.51 -23.01
CA MET A 134 -20.59 20.93 -22.67
C MET A 134 -21.44 21.75 -23.63
N THR A 135 -22.02 22.84 -23.14
CA THR A 135 -22.80 23.79 -23.96
C THR A 135 -21.98 24.25 -25.17
N ASP A 136 -22.58 24.11 -26.36
CA ASP A 136 -21.99 24.44 -27.66
C ASP A 136 -20.66 23.71 -28.01
N GLY A 137 -20.24 22.74 -27.20
CA GLY A 137 -18.98 22.01 -27.40
C GLY A 137 -17.73 22.85 -27.11
N PHE A 138 -17.86 23.88 -26.27
CA PHE A 138 -16.74 24.71 -25.80
C PHE A 138 -16.48 24.49 -24.32
N LEU A 139 -15.23 24.71 -23.91
CA LEU A 139 -14.84 24.68 -22.51
C LEU A 139 -15.61 25.76 -21.73
N PRO A 140 -16.21 25.47 -20.56
CA PRO A 140 -16.94 26.47 -19.81
C PRO A 140 -16.03 27.56 -19.20
N PRO A 141 -16.54 28.78 -18.96
CA PRO A 141 -15.75 29.88 -18.38
C PRO A 141 -15.14 29.58 -17.01
N GLY A 142 -15.80 28.77 -16.18
CA GLY A 142 -15.29 28.38 -14.86
C GLY A 142 -14.01 27.52 -14.89
N LEU A 143 -13.67 26.94 -16.04
CA LEU A 143 -12.43 26.21 -16.28
C LEU A 143 -11.35 27.05 -16.96
N GLN A 144 -11.59 28.36 -17.12
CA GLN A 144 -10.72 29.28 -17.87
C GLN A 144 -10.27 30.48 -17.01
N SER A 145 -10.09 30.27 -15.71
CA SER A 145 -9.59 31.31 -14.81
C SER A 145 -8.16 31.70 -15.15
N GLN A 146 -7.82 32.99 -14.99
CA GLN A 146 -6.43 33.47 -15.05
C GLN A 146 -5.59 32.99 -13.87
N GLU A 147 -6.23 32.69 -12.75
CA GLU A 147 -5.57 32.15 -11.55
C GLU A 147 -5.86 30.66 -11.40
N PHE A 148 -5.93 29.90 -12.50
CA PHE A 148 -6.20 28.46 -12.43
C PHE A 148 -5.16 27.77 -11.50
N PRO A 149 -5.54 26.73 -10.71
CA PRO A 149 -4.63 26.16 -9.73
C PRO A 149 -3.36 25.60 -10.39
N SER A 150 -2.19 26.06 -9.95
CA SER A 150 -0.90 25.61 -10.46
C SER A 150 -0.50 24.21 -10.00
N THR A 151 -1.22 23.66 -9.02
CA THR A 151 -1.04 22.31 -8.48
C THR A 151 -1.63 21.21 -9.36
N VAL A 152 -2.41 21.58 -10.39
CA VAL A 152 -3.02 20.61 -11.31
C VAL A 152 -1.94 20.03 -12.20
N PHE A 153 -1.76 18.71 -12.12
CA PHE A 153 -0.77 17.99 -12.92
C PHE A 153 -1.41 17.11 -14.00
N ASP A 154 -2.72 16.85 -13.95
CA ASP A 154 -3.46 16.14 -15.00
C ASP A 154 -4.86 16.71 -15.29
N ILE A 155 -5.19 16.82 -16.58
CA ILE A 155 -6.50 17.24 -17.08
C ILE A 155 -6.97 16.24 -18.15
N CYS A 156 -8.14 15.64 -17.96
CA CYS A 156 -8.69 14.62 -18.84
C CYS A 156 -10.11 14.97 -19.32
N PHE A 157 -10.31 14.96 -20.63
CA PHE A 157 -11.60 15.01 -21.31
C PHE A 157 -11.73 13.76 -22.18
N ALA A 158 -12.64 12.83 -21.85
CA ALA A 158 -12.79 11.58 -22.58
C ALA A 158 -14.25 11.39 -23.04
N GLU A 159 -14.46 11.03 -24.30
CA GLU A 159 -15.82 10.84 -24.85
C GLU A 159 -16.72 12.07 -24.64
N THR A 160 -16.25 13.25 -25.07
CA THR A 160 -16.98 14.52 -24.90
C THR A 160 -17.39 15.14 -26.24
N ASN A 161 -18.25 16.16 -26.21
CA ASN A 161 -18.59 16.93 -27.41
C ASN A 161 -17.65 18.13 -27.67
N LEU A 162 -16.48 18.19 -27.03
CA LEU A 162 -15.54 19.31 -27.14
C LEU A 162 -15.00 19.45 -28.57
N ARG A 163 -15.16 20.63 -29.17
CA ARG A 163 -14.80 20.93 -30.58
C ARG A 163 -13.66 21.91 -30.73
N ALA A 164 -13.43 22.74 -29.73
CA ALA A 164 -12.34 23.72 -29.72
C ALA A 164 -11.97 24.11 -28.28
N LEU A 165 -10.75 24.62 -28.13
CA LEU A 165 -10.26 25.27 -26.91
C LEU A 165 -10.05 26.76 -27.16
N SER A 166 -10.08 27.54 -26.09
CA SER A 166 -9.73 28.96 -26.14
C SER A 166 -8.26 29.14 -26.52
N ASP A 167 -7.97 30.19 -27.29
CA ASP A 167 -6.61 30.47 -27.75
C ASP A 167 -5.73 30.95 -26.58
N ASP A 168 -6.25 31.65 -25.58
CA ASP A 168 -5.44 32.12 -24.44
C ASP A 168 -5.28 31.08 -23.31
N LEU A 169 -5.52 29.80 -23.59
CA LEU A 169 -5.47 28.76 -22.55
C LEU A 169 -4.04 28.50 -22.06
N ASP A 170 -3.03 28.79 -22.88
CA ASP A 170 -1.61 28.59 -22.57
C ASP A 170 -1.07 29.49 -21.46
N VAL A 171 -1.71 30.64 -21.23
CA VAL A 171 -1.36 31.54 -20.14
C VAL A 171 -2.21 31.31 -18.89
N LYS A 172 -3.22 30.44 -18.97
CA LYS A 172 -4.18 30.17 -17.90
C LYS A 172 -3.93 28.82 -17.22
N TRP A 173 -3.72 27.77 -18.01
CA TRP A 173 -3.50 26.42 -17.48
C TRP A 173 -2.04 26.18 -17.11
N PRO A 174 -1.78 25.39 -16.06
CA PRO A 174 -0.41 25.05 -15.67
C PRO A 174 0.21 24.03 -16.61
N VAL A 175 1.52 23.81 -16.43
CA VAL A 175 2.24 22.69 -17.02
C VAL A 175 1.68 21.38 -16.44
N CYS A 176 1.01 20.59 -17.28
CA CYS A 176 0.32 19.37 -16.87
C CYS A 176 0.21 18.37 -18.02
N SER A 177 -0.20 17.14 -17.70
CA SER A 177 -0.59 16.13 -18.67
C SER A 177 -2.02 16.36 -19.14
N ILE A 178 -2.22 16.44 -20.46
CA ILE A 178 -3.54 16.74 -21.04
C ILE A 178 -3.99 15.57 -21.91
N PHE A 179 -5.17 15.04 -21.60
CA PHE A 179 -5.84 14.00 -22.36
C PHE A 179 -7.15 14.58 -22.88
N ILE A 180 -7.31 14.68 -24.20
CA ILE A 180 -8.58 15.02 -24.84
C ILE A 180 -8.88 13.90 -25.82
N GLU A 181 -9.54 12.86 -25.36
CA GLU A 181 -9.76 11.62 -26.10
C GLU A 181 -11.20 11.46 -26.55
N ASN A 182 -11.41 10.80 -27.68
CA ASN A 182 -12.72 10.47 -28.26
C ASN A 182 -13.69 11.67 -28.28
N SER A 183 -13.16 12.87 -28.55
CA SER A 183 -13.94 14.10 -28.59
C SER A 183 -14.13 14.57 -30.04
N LEU A 184 -14.44 15.84 -30.28
CA LEU A 184 -14.79 16.36 -31.61
C LEU A 184 -13.77 17.38 -32.16
N LEU A 185 -12.52 17.34 -31.69
CA LEU A 185 -11.46 18.19 -32.23
C LEU A 185 -11.11 17.79 -33.67
N THR A 186 -11.17 18.72 -34.62
CA THR A 186 -10.81 18.47 -36.03
C THR A 186 -9.38 18.87 -36.38
N ALA A 187 -8.72 19.62 -35.50
CA ALA A 187 -7.33 20.04 -35.59
C ALA A 187 -6.74 20.18 -34.18
N VAL A 188 -5.40 20.17 -34.07
CA VAL A 188 -4.70 20.45 -32.81
C VAL A 188 -4.88 21.93 -32.44
N PRO A 189 -5.48 22.26 -31.28
CA PRO A 189 -5.67 23.65 -30.87
C PRO A 189 -4.32 24.39 -30.70
N PRO A 190 -4.18 25.65 -31.18
CA PRO A 190 -2.92 26.40 -31.07
C PRO A 190 -2.43 26.63 -29.63
N SER A 191 -3.36 26.76 -28.68
CA SER A 191 -3.03 26.91 -27.26
C SER A 191 -2.30 25.69 -26.69
N LEU A 192 -2.65 24.47 -27.12
CA LEU A 192 -1.93 23.26 -26.71
C LEU A 192 -0.49 23.22 -27.24
N LEU A 193 -0.23 23.85 -28.38
CA LEU A 193 1.12 23.97 -28.94
C LEU A 193 1.97 24.97 -28.19
N ARG A 194 1.36 25.95 -27.50
CA ARG A 194 2.06 26.97 -26.71
C ARG A 194 2.27 26.56 -25.26
N LEU A 195 1.44 25.66 -24.75
CA LEU A 195 1.63 25.02 -23.44
C LEU A 195 2.89 24.14 -23.42
N GLN A 196 3.58 24.14 -22.29
CA GLN A 196 4.58 23.12 -21.97
C GLN A 196 3.81 21.93 -21.38
N LEU A 197 3.77 20.81 -22.10
CA LEU A 197 2.99 19.62 -21.72
C LEU A 197 3.94 18.49 -21.37
N LEU A 198 3.65 17.74 -20.31
CA LEU A 198 4.40 16.53 -19.97
C LEU A 198 3.96 15.35 -20.86
N THR A 199 2.64 15.20 -21.03
CA THR A 199 1.99 14.20 -21.88
C THR A 199 0.82 14.83 -22.61
N LEU A 200 0.64 14.51 -23.89
CA LEU A 200 -0.52 14.92 -24.69
C LEU A 200 -1.16 13.72 -25.38
N SER A 201 -2.44 13.48 -25.08
CA SER A 201 -3.27 12.53 -25.82
C SER A 201 -4.41 13.24 -26.53
N LEU A 202 -4.51 13.06 -27.84
CA LEU A 202 -5.62 13.52 -28.68
C LEU A 202 -6.33 12.34 -29.36
N SER A 203 -6.14 11.13 -28.84
CA SER A 203 -6.61 9.89 -29.44
C SER A 203 -8.12 9.88 -29.70
N GLY A 204 -8.57 9.35 -30.83
CA GLY A 204 -9.99 9.21 -31.16
C GLY A 204 -10.71 10.50 -31.59
N ASN A 205 -9.99 11.61 -31.74
CA ASN A 205 -10.56 12.83 -32.33
C ASN A 205 -10.46 12.80 -33.87
N PRO A 206 -11.39 13.45 -34.59
CA PRO A 206 -11.36 13.53 -36.06
C PRO A 206 -10.29 14.51 -36.61
N ILE A 207 -9.08 14.48 -36.06
CA ILE A 207 -7.93 15.30 -36.46
C ILE A 207 -7.36 14.77 -37.77
N GLN A 208 -7.25 15.63 -38.78
CA GLN A 208 -6.74 15.26 -40.11
C GLN A 208 -5.26 15.59 -40.30
N THR A 209 -4.80 16.68 -39.69
CA THR A 209 -3.43 17.19 -39.84
C THR A 209 -2.85 17.57 -38.47
N VAL A 210 -1.54 17.37 -38.34
CA VAL A 210 -0.79 17.67 -37.12
C VAL A 210 0.27 18.73 -37.44
N PRO A 211 0.31 19.86 -36.71
CA PRO A 211 1.31 20.90 -36.90
C PRO A 211 2.71 20.44 -36.48
N ARG A 212 3.75 20.93 -37.14
CA ARG A 212 5.16 20.60 -36.81
C ARG A 212 5.54 21.05 -35.40
N GLU A 213 4.96 22.17 -34.96
CA GLU A 213 5.24 22.81 -33.68
C GLU A 213 4.94 21.88 -32.50
N LEU A 214 4.12 20.85 -32.70
CA LEU A 214 3.85 19.82 -31.70
C LEU A 214 5.10 19.00 -31.34
N PHE A 215 6.02 18.81 -32.30
CA PHE A 215 7.20 17.95 -32.16
C PHE A 215 8.51 18.75 -32.01
N GLU A 216 8.49 20.08 -32.19
CA GLU A 216 9.69 20.94 -32.16
C GLU A 216 10.05 21.44 -30.75
N LYS A 217 9.19 21.24 -29.75
CA LYS A 217 9.34 21.87 -28.43
C LYS A 217 10.04 21.03 -27.35
N GLY A 218 10.37 19.75 -27.58
CA GLY A 218 11.22 18.95 -26.68
C GLY A 218 10.72 18.66 -25.25
N TYR A 219 9.59 19.23 -24.81
CA TYR A 219 9.06 19.07 -23.45
C TYR A 219 8.05 17.91 -23.29
N THR A 220 7.38 17.49 -24.36
CA THR A 220 6.35 16.45 -24.32
C THR A 220 6.98 15.05 -24.41
N HIS A 221 6.83 14.26 -23.36
CA HIS A 221 7.42 12.92 -23.23
C HIS A 221 6.56 11.86 -23.92
N ASP A 222 5.24 12.01 -23.98
CA ASP A 222 4.34 11.04 -24.63
C ASP A 222 3.29 11.76 -25.48
N THR A 223 3.27 11.45 -26.78
CA THR A 223 2.29 12.01 -27.74
C THR A 223 1.44 10.89 -28.32
N ARG A 224 0.13 10.95 -28.05
CA ARG A 224 -0.84 9.95 -28.52
C ARG A 224 -1.84 10.55 -29.51
N LEU A 225 -1.87 9.98 -30.69
CA LEU A 225 -2.70 10.36 -31.84
C LEU A 225 -3.45 9.13 -32.40
N SER A 226 -3.57 8.06 -31.61
CA SER A 226 -4.25 6.83 -31.99
C SER A 226 -5.70 7.10 -32.40
N ARG A 227 -6.23 6.34 -33.36
CA ARG A 227 -7.62 6.48 -33.83
C ARG A 227 -8.00 7.89 -34.33
N THR A 228 -7.03 8.67 -34.80
CA THR A 228 -7.28 9.94 -35.50
C THR A 228 -7.39 9.74 -37.02
N LEU A 229 -7.70 10.80 -37.77
CA LEU A 229 -7.79 10.78 -39.25
C LEU A 229 -6.48 11.19 -39.92
N VAL A 230 -5.37 11.23 -39.16
CA VAL A 230 -4.05 11.62 -39.65
C VAL A 230 -3.54 10.59 -40.66
N ARG A 231 -3.03 11.08 -41.78
CA ARG A 231 -2.48 10.29 -42.89
C ARG A 231 -0.96 10.39 -43.00
N GLU A 232 -0.40 11.52 -42.58
CA GLU A 232 1.03 11.76 -42.57
C GLU A 232 1.38 12.70 -41.41
N LEU A 233 2.60 12.54 -40.90
CA LEU A 233 3.20 13.48 -39.95
C LEU A 233 3.81 14.67 -40.72
N PRO A 234 4.07 15.82 -40.09
CA PRO A 234 4.68 16.98 -40.75
C PRO A 234 6.07 16.67 -41.31
N GLN A 235 6.43 17.22 -42.48
CA GLN A 235 7.67 16.86 -43.20
C GLN A 235 8.95 17.49 -42.62
N ASN A 236 8.90 18.76 -42.22
CA ASN A 236 10.07 19.54 -41.78
C ASN A 236 9.94 19.89 -40.30
N VAL A 237 10.32 18.94 -39.44
CA VAL A 237 10.35 19.10 -37.98
C VAL A 237 11.80 19.25 -37.53
N SER A 238 12.09 20.32 -36.80
CA SER A 238 13.32 20.45 -36.02
C SER A 238 13.20 19.60 -34.74
N PHE A 239 13.36 18.29 -34.88
CA PHE A 239 13.09 17.32 -33.82
C PHE A 239 14.10 17.45 -32.67
N VAL A 240 13.60 17.62 -31.44
CA VAL A 240 14.41 17.65 -30.20
C VAL A 240 14.11 16.39 -29.42
N LEU A 241 15.10 15.50 -29.30
CA LEU A 241 14.96 14.20 -28.64
C LEU A 241 15.06 14.31 -27.12
N ASN A 242 14.09 13.71 -26.43
CA ASN A 242 14.19 13.37 -25.02
C ASN A 242 14.13 11.84 -24.89
N TYR A 243 14.95 11.24 -24.01
CA TYR A 243 15.08 9.79 -23.81
C TYR A 243 13.77 9.09 -23.41
N ALA A 244 12.76 9.83 -22.99
CA ALA A 244 11.43 9.32 -22.64
C ALA A 244 10.37 9.50 -23.74
N THR A 245 10.75 9.94 -24.95
CA THR A 245 9.78 10.27 -26.01
C THR A 245 9.10 9.03 -26.58
N GLN A 246 7.77 8.95 -26.49
CA GLN A 246 6.95 7.92 -27.12
C GLN A 246 5.94 8.52 -28.10
N LEU A 247 5.76 7.85 -29.24
CA LEU A 247 4.77 8.20 -30.27
C LEU A 247 3.77 7.07 -30.44
N VAL A 248 2.51 7.32 -30.05
CA VAL A 248 1.44 6.33 -30.15
C VAL A 248 0.45 6.75 -31.23
N ILE A 249 0.43 6.04 -32.36
CA ILE A 249 -0.35 6.34 -33.58
C ILE A 249 -1.13 5.12 -34.06
N MET A 250 -1.61 4.30 -33.13
CA MET A 250 -2.34 3.06 -33.45
C MET A 250 -3.64 3.35 -34.20
N ASN A 251 -4.02 2.45 -35.12
CA ASN A 251 -5.23 2.56 -35.93
C ASN A 251 -5.37 3.90 -36.68
N THR A 252 -4.27 4.42 -37.23
CA THR A 252 -4.24 5.61 -38.11
C THR A 252 -4.06 5.21 -39.57
N SER A 253 -4.16 6.16 -40.50
CA SER A 253 -3.91 5.93 -41.93
C SER A 253 -2.47 6.25 -42.35
N ILE A 254 -1.54 6.30 -41.39
CA ILE A 254 -0.12 6.57 -41.66
C ILE A 254 0.49 5.37 -42.39
N SER A 255 1.05 5.61 -43.58
CA SER A 255 1.69 4.58 -44.44
C SER A 255 3.22 4.69 -44.49
N PHE A 256 3.80 5.80 -44.02
CA PHE A 256 5.24 6.05 -44.06
C PHE A 256 5.69 7.02 -42.94
N PHE A 257 7.00 7.10 -42.73
CA PHE A 257 7.64 8.05 -41.82
C PHE A 257 8.65 8.94 -42.56
N TRP A 258 8.75 10.21 -42.16
CA TRP A 258 9.78 11.14 -42.62
C TRP A 258 11.10 10.92 -41.90
N SER A 259 12.21 11.38 -42.48
CA SER A 259 13.56 11.15 -41.96
C SER A 259 13.83 11.75 -40.59
N TRP A 260 13.09 12.76 -40.16
CA TRP A 260 13.25 13.33 -38.81
C TRP A 260 12.81 12.37 -37.69
N ILE A 261 12.13 11.26 -38.01
CA ILE A 261 11.80 10.18 -37.06
C ILE A 261 13.00 9.24 -36.81
N ASP A 262 14.00 9.20 -37.69
CA ASP A 262 15.14 8.28 -37.58
C ASP A 262 15.86 8.37 -36.22
N PRO A 263 16.07 9.56 -35.62
CA PRO A 263 16.62 9.66 -34.28
C PRO A 263 15.78 8.98 -33.18
N LEU A 264 14.45 8.97 -33.30
CA LEU A 264 13.55 8.25 -32.37
C LEU A 264 13.66 6.73 -32.55
N ALA A 265 13.96 6.29 -33.77
CA ALA A 265 14.28 4.91 -34.09
C ALA A 265 15.63 4.49 -33.49
N GLU A 266 16.64 5.34 -33.58
CA GLU A 266 17.96 5.11 -32.98
C GLU A 266 17.86 4.98 -31.45
N LEU A 267 17.08 5.86 -30.79
CA LEU A 267 16.82 5.75 -29.35
C LEU A 267 16.20 4.40 -28.96
N ALA A 268 15.22 3.90 -29.71
CA ALA A 268 14.59 2.60 -29.45
C ALA A 268 15.60 1.42 -29.51
N LEU A 269 16.59 1.54 -30.39
CA LEU A 269 17.67 0.57 -30.47
C LEU A 269 18.56 0.62 -29.23
N GLU A 270 18.90 1.83 -28.76
CA GLU A 270 19.71 2.05 -27.56
C GLU A 270 19.06 1.52 -26.29
N ILE A 271 17.79 1.85 -26.06
CA ILE A 271 17.06 1.45 -24.84
C ILE A 271 16.46 0.04 -24.90
N SER A 272 16.64 -0.67 -26.01
CA SER A 272 16.06 -2.00 -26.24
C SER A 272 14.53 -2.06 -26.04
N SER A 273 13.83 -0.98 -26.40
CA SER A 273 12.37 -0.83 -26.22
C SER A 273 11.76 -0.02 -27.37
N SER A 274 10.54 -0.37 -27.77
CA SER A 274 9.84 0.33 -28.86
C SER A 274 9.43 1.75 -28.45
N THR A 275 9.72 2.72 -29.31
CA THR A 275 9.36 4.14 -29.11
C THR A 275 8.16 4.56 -29.95
N ILE A 276 7.83 3.80 -31.01
CA ILE A 276 6.71 4.05 -31.91
C ILE A 276 5.71 2.90 -31.79
N PHE A 277 4.49 3.20 -31.39
CA PHE A 277 3.40 2.24 -31.30
C PHE A 277 2.39 2.52 -32.41
N ALA A 278 2.38 1.67 -33.44
CA ALA A 278 1.63 1.91 -34.67
C ALA A 278 0.72 0.75 -35.07
N GLY A 279 0.41 -0.17 -34.15
CA GLY A 279 -0.49 -1.30 -34.39
C GLY A 279 -1.80 -0.90 -35.10
N GLY A 280 -2.14 -1.60 -36.17
CA GLY A 280 -3.32 -1.32 -37.00
C GLY A 280 -3.20 -0.12 -37.96
N SER A 281 -2.04 0.54 -38.05
CA SER A 281 -1.76 1.55 -39.08
C SER A 281 -1.51 0.92 -40.45
N THR A 282 -1.62 1.72 -41.53
CA THR A 282 -1.26 1.26 -42.89
C THR A 282 0.20 0.82 -42.99
N TYR A 283 1.11 1.52 -42.30
CA TYR A 283 2.52 1.16 -42.21
C TYR A 283 2.72 -0.23 -41.59
N CYS A 284 2.08 -0.52 -40.44
CA CYS A 284 2.21 -1.82 -39.79
C CYS A 284 1.61 -2.97 -40.61
N LEU A 285 0.51 -2.73 -41.33
CA LEU A 285 -0.07 -3.72 -42.24
C LEU A 285 0.87 -4.08 -43.41
N ASP A 286 1.68 -3.12 -43.86
CA ASP A 286 2.70 -3.39 -44.88
C ASP A 286 3.95 -4.04 -44.28
N LEU A 287 4.37 -3.61 -43.09
CA LEU A 287 5.49 -4.21 -42.37
C LEU A 287 5.24 -5.68 -42.05
N GLU A 288 4.03 -6.06 -41.62
CA GLU A 288 3.64 -7.45 -41.41
C GLU A 288 3.73 -8.29 -42.69
N LYS A 289 3.35 -7.74 -43.84
CA LYS A 289 3.48 -8.43 -45.14
C LYS A 289 4.94 -8.60 -45.54
N ILE A 290 5.78 -7.60 -45.28
CA ILE A 290 7.22 -7.65 -45.55
C ILE A 290 7.89 -8.70 -44.67
N LEU A 291 7.66 -8.65 -43.35
CA LEU A 291 8.25 -9.57 -42.38
C LEU A 291 7.76 -11.03 -42.53
N SER A 292 6.57 -11.23 -43.11
CA SER A 292 6.05 -12.56 -43.46
C SER A 292 6.49 -13.05 -44.85
N GLY A 293 7.20 -12.24 -45.62
CA GLY A 293 7.66 -12.55 -46.98
C GLY A 293 6.56 -12.53 -48.05
N THR A 294 5.38 -11.96 -47.74
CA THR A 294 4.26 -11.84 -48.70
C THR A 294 4.34 -10.57 -49.55
N ALA A 295 5.15 -9.59 -49.15
CA ALA A 295 5.56 -8.43 -49.93
C ALA A 295 7.07 -8.19 -49.79
N SER A 296 7.68 -7.51 -50.77
CA SER A 296 9.12 -7.18 -50.75
C SER A 296 9.42 -5.68 -50.59
N VAL A 297 8.38 -4.84 -50.60
CA VAL A 297 8.45 -3.37 -50.48
C VAL A 297 7.20 -2.85 -49.76
N PHE A 298 7.30 -1.67 -49.14
CA PHE A 298 6.14 -0.95 -48.60
C PHE A 298 5.19 -0.51 -49.73
N SER A 299 3.89 -0.36 -49.45
CA SER A 299 2.93 0.07 -50.48
C SER A 299 3.13 1.53 -50.88
N GLU A 300 3.63 2.36 -49.96
CA GLU A 300 4.05 3.73 -50.22
C GLU A 300 5.45 3.74 -50.90
N PRO A 301 5.60 4.31 -52.10
CA PRO A 301 6.89 4.41 -52.77
C PRO A 301 7.87 5.27 -51.97
N PHE A 302 9.11 4.82 -51.84
CA PHE A 302 10.17 5.61 -51.21
C PHE A 302 10.41 6.92 -51.98
N GLN A 303 10.36 8.06 -51.28
CA GLN A 303 10.68 9.37 -51.82
C GLN A 303 11.85 10.02 -51.04
N PRO A 304 12.60 10.95 -51.65
CA PRO A 304 13.59 11.74 -50.93
C PRO A 304 12.97 12.44 -49.71
N GLY A 305 13.58 12.23 -48.53
CA GLY A 305 13.09 12.75 -47.24
C GLY A 305 12.32 11.73 -46.39
N HIS A 306 12.00 10.54 -46.93
CA HIS A 306 11.49 9.44 -46.12
C HIS A 306 12.56 8.89 -45.16
N SER A 307 12.11 8.31 -44.05
CA SER A 307 12.92 7.60 -43.08
C SER A 307 13.78 6.52 -43.73
N THR A 308 15.08 6.59 -43.50
CA THR A 308 16.03 5.64 -44.09
C THR A 308 16.09 4.33 -43.31
N LEU A 309 15.72 4.36 -42.03
CA LEU A 309 15.59 3.20 -41.17
C LEU A 309 14.22 2.52 -41.34
N LEU A 310 13.13 3.29 -41.23
CA LEU A 310 11.77 2.74 -41.19
C LEU A 310 11.19 2.43 -42.57
N MET A 311 11.71 2.99 -43.66
CA MET A 311 11.26 2.66 -45.02
C MET A 311 12.18 1.66 -45.74
N ASN A 312 13.18 1.08 -45.05
CA ASN A 312 14.10 0.10 -45.62
C ASN A 312 13.57 -1.34 -45.39
N ALA A 313 12.93 -1.92 -46.41
CA ALA A 313 12.34 -3.26 -46.36
C ALA A 313 13.34 -4.44 -46.49
N SER A 314 14.66 -4.17 -46.57
CA SER A 314 15.65 -5.23 -46.73
C SER A 314 15.69 -6.18 -45.52
N GLU A 315 15.95 -7.47 -45.76
CA GLU A 315 16.02 -8.49 -44.70
C GLU A 315 17.02 -8.15 -43.59
N ALA A 316 18.13 -7.48 -43.95
CA ALA A 316 19.14 -7.02 -43.00
C ALA A 316 18.61 -5.98 -41.99
N ASN A 317 17.49 -5.34 -42.28
CA ASN A 317 16.88 -4.28 -41.47
C ASN A 317 15.67 -4.78 -40.65
N TRP A 318 15.28 -6.05 -40.76
CA TRP A 318 14.07 -6.58 -40.13
C TRP A 318 14.08 -6.50 -38.61
N ASP A 319 15.23 -6.69 -37.96
CA ASP A 319 15.34 -6.64 -36.51
C ASP A 319 15.18 -5.20 -35.99
N ILE A 320 15.71 -4.21 -36.71
CA ILE A 320 15.51 -2.78 -36.42
C ILE A 320 14.03 -2.42 -36.54
N LEU A 321 13.37 -2.85 -37.63
CA LEU A 321 11.94 -2.58 -37.84
C LEU A 321 11.06 -3.19 -36.74
N ARG A 322 11.38 -4.41 -36.26
CA ARG A 322 10.65 -5.07 -35.16
C ARG A 322 10.87 -4.41 -33.81
N GLN A 323 12.06 -3.86 -33.58
CA GLN A 323 12.44 -3.27 -32.31
C GLN A 323 11.89 -1.85 -32.15
N VAL A 324 11.97 -1.04 -33.21
CA VAL A 324 11.58 0.37 -33.17
C VAL A 324 10.07 0.56 -33.18
N VAL A 325 9.37 -0.16 -34.07
CA VAL A 325 7.93 0.00 -34.29
C VAL A 325 7.18 -1.20 -33.76
N ASP A 326 6.42 -0.99 -32.68
CA ASP A 326 5.50 -1.99 -32.17
C ASP A 326 4.21 -1.99 -33.01
N CYS A 327 4.07 -3.04 -33.82
CA CYS A 327 2.89 -3.31 -34.63
C CYS A 327 1.89 -4.25 -33.97
N THR A 328 2.15 -4.71 -32.74
CA THR A 328 1.24 -5.60 -32.04
C THR A 328 -0.07 -4.89 -31.68
N THR A 329 -1.16 -5.66 -31.59
CA THR A 329 -2.46 -5.17 -31.12
C THR A 329 -2.58 -5.16 -29.59
N THR A 330 -1.49 -5.47 -28.88
CA THR A 330 -1.44 -5.36 -27.42
C THR A 330 -1.68 -3.91 -27.05
N THR A 331 -2.78 -3.66 -26.35
CA THR A 331 -3.16 -2.32 -25.93
C THR A 331 -2.08 -1.76 -25.02
N VAL A 332 -1.23 -0.86 -25.53
CA VAL A 332 -0.69 0.20 -24.68
C VAL A 332 -1.92 0.84 -24.06
N ALA A 333 -2.07 0.74 -22.74
CA ALA A 333 -3.28 1.19 -22.08
C ALA A 333 -3.53 2.66 -22.45
N ASP A 334 -4.53 2.90 -23.31
CA ASP A 334 -5.11 4.23 -23.42
C ASP A 334 -5.65 4.56 -22.03
N HIS A 335 -5.18 5.67 -21.45
CA HIS A 335 -5.59 6.11 -20.12
C HIS A 335 -7.13 6.24 -20.00
N SER A 336 -7.86 6.40 -21.11
CA SER A 336 -9.33 6.35 -21.13
C SER A 336 -9.91 4.96 -20.86
N MET A 337 -9.32 3.86 -21.35
CA MET A 337 -9.91 2.52 -21.19
C MET A 337 -9.74 1.95 -19.78
N SER A 338 -8.63 2.25 -19.09
CA SER A 338 -8.40 1.81 -17.71
C SER A 338 -9.31 2.54 -16.71
N ASN A 339 -9.52 3.85 -16.90
CA ASN A 339 -10.43 4.63 -16.06
C ASN A 339 -11.91 4.39 -16.41
N LEU A 340 -12.31 4.28 -17.68
CA LEU A 340 -13.71 3.98 -18.06
C LEU A 340 -14.16 2.57 -17.64
N ALA A 341 -13.28 1.56 -17.75
CA ALA A 341 -13.58 0.19 -17.30
C ALA A 341 -13.69 0.07 -15.76
N TYR A 342 -12.92 0.88 -15.02
CA TYR A 342 -13.03 0.99 -13.56
C TYR A 342 -14.41 1.51 -13.11
N TRP A 343 -15.01 2.44 -13.88
CA TRP A 343 -16.31 3.04 -13.53
C TRP A 343 -17.53 2.25 -14.02
N ASP A 344 -17.47 1.62 -15.19
CA ASP A 344 -18.56 0.74 -15.67
C ASP A 344 -18.74 -0.48 -14.75
N ALA A 345 -17.71 -0.89 -14.01
CA ALA A 345 -17.77 -1.98 -13.02
C ALA A 345 -18.46 -1.58 -11.69
N LYS A 346 -18.60 -0.29 -11.37
CA LYS A 346 -19.07 0.20 -10.06
C LYS A 346 -20.55 0.60 -10.02
N THR A 347 -21.20 0.76 -11.18
CA THR A 347 -22.60 1.25 -11.31
C THR A 347 -23.66 0.15 -11.26
N THR A 348 -23.29 -1.14 -11.17
CA THR A 348 -24.23 -2.27 -11.22
C THR A 348 -24.28 -3.07 -9.92
N ASN A 349 -24.84 -2.52 -8.81
CA ASN A 349 -25.39 -3.35 -7.72
C ASN A 349 -26.19 -2.55 -6.66
N ALA A 350 -27.53 -2.59 -6.71
CA ALA A 350 -28.38 -2.32 -5.54
C ALA A 350 -29.85 -2.80 -5.71
N ARG A 351 -30.31 -3.70 -4.82
CA ARG A 351 -31.70 -3.96 -4.29
C ARG A 351 -31.75 -5.43 -3.79
N HIS A 352 -32.19 -5.84 -2.58
CA HIS A 352 -33.19 -5.40 -1.59
C HIS A 352 -32.90 -6.02 -0.18
N GLY A 353 -33.25 -5.33 0.91
CA GLY A 353 -33.60 -5.91 2.23
C GLY A 353 -35.13 -5.86 2.44
N MET A 354 -35.81 -6.26 3.53
CA MET A 354 -35.58 -6.89 4.85
C MET A 354 -37.02 -7.11 5.43
N ASP A 355 -37.28 -7.97 6.43
CA ASP A 355 -38.42 -7.79 7.39
C ASP A 355 -38.44 -8.81 8.57
N TYR A 356 -38.91 -8.38 9.75
CA TYR A 356 -39.16 -9.10 11.03
C TYR A 356 -40.62 -8.90 11.50
N PRO A 357 -41.24 -9.75 12.38
CA PRO A 357 -41.31 -9.40 13.83
C PRO A 357 -41.54 -10.55 14.89
N THR A 358 -41.16 -10.24 16.16
CA THR A 358 -41.60 -10.60 17.56
C THR A 358 -42.57 -11.80 17.85
N LEU A 359 -42.62 -12.52 19.01
CA LEU A 359 -42.71 -12.14 20.46
C LEU A 359 -42.66 -13.40 21.41
N PHE A 360 -42.25 -13.18 22.68
CA PHE A 360 -42.12 -14.01 23.92
C PHE A 360 -42.83 -15.37 24.17
N SER A 361 -42.16 -16.29 24.94
CA SER A 361 -42.64 -16.83 26.25
C SER A 361 -41.73 -17.92 26.90
N SER A 362 -41.53 -17.75 28.21
CA SER A 362 -41.10 -18.60 29.35
C SER A 362 -40.41 -19.97 29.16
N ALA A 363 -39.31 -20.15 29.91
CA ALA A 363 -38.56 -21.40 30.03
C ALA A 363 -38.62 -21.96 31.47
N SER A 364 -39.00 -23.22 31.59
CA SER A 364 -38.68 -24.09 32.72
C SER A 364 -37.32 -24.78 32.49
N SER A 365 -36.56 -24.99 33.55
CA SER A 365 -35.19 -25.48 33.60
C SER A 365 -34.97 -26.85 32.92
N TYR A 366 -33.98 -26.93 32.01
CA TYR A 366 -33.36 -28.18 31.59
C TYR A 366 -31.85 -28.01 31.41
N GLU A 367 -31.10 -29.09 31.61
CA GLU A 367 -29.64 -29.26 31.52
C GLU A 367 -29.01 -28.95 30.13
N TYR A 368 -29.80 -28.58 29.12
CA TYR A 368 -29.35 -28.38 27.72
C TYR A 368 -30.00 -27.14 27.09
N VAL A 369 -29.35 -26.53 26.09
CA VAL A 369 -29.93 -25.44 25.28
C VAL A 369 -30.79 -26.06 24.18
N THR A 370 -32.11 -26.14 24.40
CA THR A 370 -33.05 -26.69 23.42
C THR A 370 -33.47 -25.63 22.40
N LEU A 371 -33.15 -25.88 21.13
CA LEU A 371 -33.41 -24.93 20.03
C LEU A 371 -34.58 -25.37 19.13
N SER A 372 -35.23 -24.37 18.51
CA SER A 372 -36.10 -24.58 17.34
C SER A 372 -35.29 -25.19 16.19
N TYR A 373 -35.94 -25.78 15.19
CA TYR A 373 -35.23 -26.34 14.03
C TYR A 373 -34.41 -25.26 13.31
N CYS A 374 -35.00 -24.09 13.04
CA CYS A 374 -34.31 -22.98 12.37
C CYS A 374 -33.11 -22.49 13.18
N SER A 375 -33.26 -22.33 14.50
CA SER A 375 -32.16 -21.89 15.38
C SER A 375 -31.05 -22.94 15.48
N PHE A 376 -31.39 -24.24 15.46
CA PHE A 376 -30.41 -25.32 15.46
C PHE A 376 -29.63 -25.36 14.14
N VAL A 377 -30.31 -25.18 13.00
CA VAL A 377 -29.68 -25.06 11.67
C VAL A 377 -28.76 -23.84 11.61
N PHE A 378 -29.20 -22.69 12.15
CA PHE A 378 -28.36 -21.49 12.25
C PHE A 378 -27.05 -21.77 12.98
N TRP A 379 -27.10 -22.34 14.18
CA TRP A 379 -25.87 -22.64 14.94
C TRP A 379 -25.00 -23.71 14.29
N TRP A 380 -25.58 -24.67 13.58
CA TRP A 380 -24.81 -25.60 12.76
C TRP A 380 -24.07 -24.88 11.63
N LEU A 381 -24.75 -23.95 10.93
CA LEU A 381 -24.13 -23.13 9.88
C LEU A 381 -23.02 -22.25 10.44
N VAL A 382 -23.22 -21.64 11.61
CA VAL A 382 -22.19 -20.84 12.29
C VAL A 382 -20.95 -21.70 12.59
N ILE A 383 -21.11 -22.87 13.21
CA ILE A 383 -20.00 -23.76 13.55
C ILE A 383 -19.30 -24.29 12.30
N PHE A 384 -20.08 -24.61 11.25
CA PHE A 384 -19.53 -24.99 9.95
C PHE A 384 -18.69 -23.86 9.36
N LEU A 385 -19.22 -22.63 9.35
CA LEU A 385 -18.55 -21.45 8.79
C LEU A 385 -17.25 -21.12 9.55
N ILE A 386 -17.26 -21.19 10.88
CA ILE A 386 -16.06 -20.97 11.71
C ILE A 386 -14.92 -21.92 11.29
N HIS A 387 -15.20 -23.22 11.18
CA HIS A 387 -14.18 -24.18 10.76
C HIS A 387 -13.80 -24.03 9.29
N PHE A 388 -14.76 -23.72 8.41
CA PHE A 388 -14.48 -23.50 6.99
C PHE A 388 -13.56 -22.30 6.77
N VAL A 389 -13.88 -21.14 7.37
CA VAL A 389 -13.07 -19.93 7.28
C VAL A 389 -11.68 -20.15 7.88
N THR A 390 -11.59 -20.78 9.05
CA THR A 390 -10.28 -21.06 9.68
C THR A 390 -9.45 -22.05 8.85
N CYS A 391 -10.08 -23.04 8.24
CA CYS A 391 -9.43 -23.96 7.31
C CYS A 391 -8.92 -23.23 6.06
N ALA A 392 -9.76 -22.40 5.43
CA ALA A 392 -9.41 -21.64 4.23
C ALA A 392 -8.27 -20.64 4.52
N TYR A 393 -8.32 -19.95 5.66
CA TYR A 393 -7.27 -19.04 6.11
C TYR A 393 -5.92 -19.75 6.25
N ASN A 394 -5.87 -20.86 6.99
CA ASN A 394 -4.63 -21.61 7.18
C ASN A 394 -4.12 -22.24 5.88
N ALA A 395 -5.01 -22.71 5.00
CA ALA A 395 -4.61 -23.20 3.68
C ALA A 395 -4.04 -22.07 2.81
N GLY A 396 -4.63 -20.87 2.87
CA GLY A 396 -4.13 -19.67 2.21
C GLY A 396 -2.75 -19.27 2.70
N PHE A 397 -2.53 -19.21 4.03
CA PHE A 397 -1.22 -18.90 4.61
C PHE A 397 -0.18 -19.99 4.34
N ALA A 398 -0.57 -21.26 4.34
CA ALA A 398 0.30 -22.34 3.91
C ALA A 398 0.77 -22.15 2.47
N LYS A 399 -0.16 -21.85 1.55
CA LYS A 399 0.17 -21.56 0.14
C LYS A 399 1.04 -20.31 0.02
N PHE A 400 0.70 -19.24 0.74
CA PHE A 400 1.48 -18.01 0.77
C PHE A 400 2.95 -18.31 1.13
N TYR A 401 3.22 -18.88 2.30
CA TYR A 401 4.59 -19.20 2.73
C TYR A 401 5.30 -20.25 1.85
N TRP A 402 4.54 -21.07 1.11
CA TRP A 402 5.10 -22.01 0.14
C TRP A 402 5.68 -21.30 -1.09
N ASP A 403 5.00 -20.26 -1.57
CA ASP A 403 5.38 -19.51 -2.78
C ASP A 403 6.12 -18.20 -2.46
N TYR A 404 6.23 -17.82 -1.18
CA TYR A 404 6.68 -16.49 -0.74
C TYR A 404 8.15 -16.19 -1.02
N ASP A 405 9.04 -17.17 -0.96
CA ASP A 405 10.50 -16.97 -1.02
C ASP A 405 10.96 -16.19 -2.28
N ALA A 406 10.38 -16.50 -3.45
CA ALA A 406 10.74 -15.88 -4.72
C ALA A 406 9.97 -14.58 -5.04
N SER A 407 9.16 -14.06 -4.12
CA SER A 407 8.33 -12.87 -4.36
C SER A 407 9.07 -11.56 -4.10
N PHE A 408 8.76 -10.51 -4.85
CA PHE A 408 9.29 -9.15 -4.59
C PHE A 408 8.93 -8.66 -3.17
N LEU A 409 7.76 -9.04 -2.66
CA LEU A 409 7.34 -8.74 -1.29
C LEU A 409 8.28 -9.35 -0.23
N SER A 410 8.79 -10.56 -0.47
CA SER A 410 9.76 -11.22 0.42
C SER A 410 11.07 -10.43 0.48
N TYR A 411 11.61 -10.06 -0.69
CA TYR A 411 12.80 -9.20 -0.76
C TYR A 411 12.57 -7.87 -0.05
N SER A 412 11.45 -7.21 -0.33
CA SER A 412 11.12 -5.90 0.26
C SER A 412 11.05 -5.96 1.78
N LEU A 413 10.34 -6.94 2.35
CA LEU A 413 10.17 -7.07 3.80
C LEU A 413 11.47 -7.49 4.52
N GLU A 414 12.32 -8.28 3.87
CA GLU A 414 13.65 -8.64 4.40
C GLU A 414 14.57 -7.42 4.53
N VAL A 415 14.54 -6.50 3.54
CA VAL A 415 15.27 -5.22 3.62
C VAL A 415 14.88 -4.44 4.88
N TYR A 416 13.62 -4.52 5.31
CA TYR A 416 13.11 -3.87 6.53
C TYR A 416 13.14 -4.75 7.80
N ALA A 417 13.70 -5.95 7.74
CA ALA A 417 13.75 -6.92 8.85
C ALA A 417 12.37 -7.34 9.38
N ILE A 418 11.36 -7.41 8.51
CA ILE A 418 10.00 -7.77 8.89
C ILE A 418 9.75 -9.25 8.59
N GLY A 419 9.40 -10.01 9.63
CA GLY A 419 9.06 -11.43 9.53
C GLY A 419 10.21 -12.37 9.91
N MET A 420 9.94 -13.67 9.80
CA MET A 420 10.95 -14.72 10.00
C MET A 420 11.93 -14.79 8.82
N PRO A 421 13.15 -15.32 9.01
CA PRO A 421 14.09 -15.59 7.92
C PRO A 421 13.52 -16.57 6.88
N ARG A 422 13.98 -16.46 5.63
CA ARG A 422 13.49 -17.27 4.49
C ARG A 422 13.62 -18.77 4.70
N GLU A 423 14.66 -19.21 5.38
CA GLU A 423 14.92 -20.62 5.70
C GLU A 423 13.79 -21.28 6.52
N ASP A 424 13.02 -20.48 7.26
CA ASP A 424 11.94 -20.97 8.12
C ASP A 424 10.57 -21.01 7.42
N PHE A 425 10.42 -20.44 6.22
CA PHE A 425 9.12 -20.30 5.54
C PHE A 425 8.43 -21.65 5.29
N LEU A 426 9.17 -22.67 4.83
CA LEU A 426 8.60 -24.01 4.64
C LEU A 426 8.12 -24.63 5.94
N THR A 427 8.87 -24.44 7.03
CA THR A 427 8.47 -24.93 8.37
C THR A 427 7.16 -24.26 8.80
N ILE A 428 7.04 -22.95 8.60
CA ILE A 428 5.81 -22.19 8.90
C ILE A 428 4.65 -22.71 8.03
N ALA A 429 4.87 -22.96 6.74
CA ALA A 429 3.88 -23.51 5.83
C ALA A 429 3.38 -24.89 6.31
N TYR A 430 4.26 -25.80 6.73
CA TYR A 430 3.87 -27.10 7.26
C TYR A 430 2.99 -27.02 8.52
N VAL A 431 3.27 -26.08 9.42
CA VAL A 431 2.43 -25.89 10.61
C VAL A 431 1.03 -25.39 10.20
N HIS A 432 0.93 -24.46 9.25
CA HIS A 432 -0.37 -24.03 8.71
C HIS A 432 -1.11 -25.16 7.97
N ILE A 433 -0.42 -26.04 7.24
CA ILE A 433 -1.01 -27.24 6.63
C ILE A 433 -1.62 -28.16 7.70
N ALA A 434 -0.90 -28.36 8.81
CA ALA A 434 -1.40 -29.17 9.93
C ALA A 434 -2.66 -28.57 10.56
N LEU A 435 -2.70 -27.25 10.78
CA LEU A 435 -3.87 -26.53 11.28
C LEU A 435 -5.06 -26.59 10.31
N ALA A 436 -4.82 -26.35 9.01
CA ALA A 436 -5.82 -26.46 7.96
C ALA A 436 -6.43 -27.87 7.93
N SER A 437 -5.59 -28.90 8.04
CA SER A 437 -6.02 -30.31 8.10
C SER A 437 -6.90 -30.58 9.31
N ALA A 438 -6.55 -30.07 10.50
CA ALA A 438 -7.33 -30.25 11.72
C ALA A 438 -8.74 -29.65 11.60
N HIS A 439 -8.86 -28.43 11.07
CA HIS A 439 -10.17 -27.81 10.82
C HIS A 439 -10.92 -28.45 9.65
N GLY A 440 -10.23 -28.88 8.59
CA GLY A 440 -10.81 -29.60 7.46
C GLY A 440 -11.46 -30.91 7.88
N VAL A 441 -10.86 -31.64 8.83
CA VAL A 441 -11.47 -32.83 9.45
C VAL A 441 -12.79 -32.47 10.16
N CYS A 442 -12.85 -31.33 10.86
CA CYS A 442 -14.07 -30.86 11.52
C CYS A 442 -15.18 -30.52 10.51
N VAL A 443 -14.83 -29.88 9.38
CA VAL A 443 -15.75 -29.60 8.27
C VAL A 443 -16.27 -30.89 7.64
N LEU A 444 -15.37 -31.82 7.32
CA LEU A 444 -15.70 -33.12 6.74
C LEU A 444 -16.65 -33.91 7.65
N HIS A 445 -16.40 -33.92 8.96
CA HIS A 445 -17.27 -34.56 9.94
C HIS A 445 -18.71 -33.99 9.87
N LEU A 446 -18.86 -32.67 9.83
CA LEU A 446 -20.18 -32.03 9.73
C LEU A 446 -20.89 -32.38 8.40
N ILE A 447 -20.16 -32.40 7.29
CA ILE A 447 -20.69 -32.81 5.97
C ILE A 447 -21.12 -34.27 5.97
N LEU A 448 -20.30 -35.18 6.52
CA LEU A 448 -20.64 -36.61 6.62
C LEU A 448 -21.88 -36.84 7.50
N CYS A 449 -22.04 -36.10 8.60
CA CYS A 449 -23.26 -36.11 9.40
C CYS A 449 -24.49 -35.67 8.58
N LEU A 450 -24.37 -34.59 7.81
CA LEU A 450 -25.44 -34.09 6.94
C LEU A 450 -25.84 -35.11 5.85
N LEU A 451 -24.85 -35.71 5.17
CA LEU A 451 -25.06 -36.68 4.09
C LEU A 451 -25.65 -38.00 4.61
N SER A 452 -25.15 -38.50 5.74
CA SER A 452 -25.57 -39.80 6.29
C SER A 452 -26.99 -39.78 6.86
N GLN A 453 -27.42 -38.67 7.47
CA GLN A 453 -28.72 -38.57 8.15
C GLN A 453 -29.76 -37.77 7.36
N ARG A 454 -29.38 -37.19 6.20
CA ARG A 454 -30.22 -36.29 5.38
C ARG A 454 -30.86 -35.14 6.17
N THR A 455 -30.30 -34.83 7.33
CA THR A 455 -30.76 -33.82 8.28
C THR A 455 -29.54 -33.28 9.03
N VAL A 456 -29.64 -32.04 9.48
CA VAL A 456 -28.54 -31.35 10.17
C VAL A 456 -28.32 -31.96 11.56
N SER A 457 -27.12 -32.47 11.83
CA SER A 457 -26.73 -33.07 13.12
C SER A 457 -25.24 -32.91 13.42
N PHE A 458 -24.85 -33.02 14.69
CA PHE A 458 -23.45 -32.93 15.16
C PHE A 458 -22.80 -34.30 15.44
N THR A 459 -23.61 -35.35 15.59
CA THR A 459 -23.17 -36.70 15.98
C THR A 459 -23.57 -37.74 14.93
N LEU A 460 -22.60 -38.54 14.49
CA LEU A 460 -22.82 -39.64 13.56
C LEU A 460 -23.43 -40.85 14.31
N GLU A 461 -24.52 -41.42 13.82
CA GLU A 461 -25.08 -42.67 14.37
C GLU A 461 -24.21 -43.85 13.91
N SER A 462 -23.79 -44.70 14.86
CA SER A 462 -22.88 -45.82 14.63
C SER A 462 -23.34 -46.82 13.55
N LYS A 463 -24.64 -46.86 13.22
CA LYS A 463 -25.22 -47.74 12.20
C LYS A 463 -24.91 -47.32 10.75
N ALA A 464 -24.47 -46.08 10.50
CA ALA A 464 -24.21 -45.58 9.15
C ALA A 464 -22.80 -45.91 8.62
N LEU A 465 -21.81 -46.13 9.52
CA LEU A 465 -20.42 -46.43 9.16
C LEU A 465 -20.23 -47.77 8.41
N CYS A 466 -21.22 -48.67 8.48
CA CYS A 466 -21.16 -49.98 7.79
C CYS A 466 -21.71 -49.99 6.35
N LYS A 467 -22.18 -48.86 5.80
CA LYS A 467 -22.75 -48.80 4.43
C LYS A 467 -21.85 -48.15 3.38
N CYS A 468 -20.80 -47.43 3.77
CA CYS A 468 -19.93 -46.71 2.82
C CYS A 468 -18.72 -47.51 2.31
N PHE A 469 -18.54 -48.76 2.73
CA PHE A 469 -17.49 -49.64 2.20
C PHE A 469 -18.10 -50.73 1.31
N PRO A 470 -17.74 -50.84 0.03
CA PRO A 470 -18.20 -51.92 -0.82
C PRO A 470 -17.64 -53.25 -0.32
N LYS A 471 -18.52 -54.24 -0.09
CA LYS A 471 -18.13 -55.64 0.10
C LYS A 471 -17.51 -56.14 -1.21
N LYS A 472 -16.18 -56.20 -1.30
CA LYS A 472 -15.51 -57.02 -2.32
C LYS A 472 -15.56 -58.48 -1.89
N ASN A 473 -16.04 -59.33 -2.80
CA ASN A 473 -16.06 -60.77 -2.67
C ASN A 473 -14.63 -61.32 -2.56
N ALA A 474 -14.50 -62.38 -1.76
CA ALA A 474 -13.25 -63.08 -1.51
C ALA A 474 -12.67 -63.70 -2.79
N GLY A 475 -11.39 -63.42 -3.04
CA GLY A 475 -10.61 -64.08 -4.09
C GLY A 475 -9.27 -63.38 -4.34
N GLN A 476 -8.20 -64.02 -3.86
CA GLN A 476 -6.77 -63.79 -4.14
C GLN A 476 -6.03 -62.65 -3.42
N VAL A 477 -4.86 -63.07 -2.92
CA VAL A 477 -3.90 -62.40 -2.05
C VAL A 477 -2.89 -61.62 -2.90
N GLY A 478 -2.53 -60.41 -2.46
CA GLY A 478 -1.33 -59.69 -2.90
C GLY A 478 -1.36 -58.22 -2.49
N GLN A 479 -0.38 -57.83 -1.65
CA GLN A 479 0.05 -56.47 -1.29
C GLN A 479 -1.02 -55.37 -1.12
N ASP A 480 -1.26 -54.91 0.12
CA ASP A 480 -1.42 -53.49 0.48
C ASP A 480 -1.50 -53.35 2.01
N ARG A 481 -0.34 -53.12 2.65
CA ARG A 481 -0.22 -53.06 4.12
C ARG A 481 0.03 -51.64 4.66
N VAL A 482 -0.08 -50.59 3.83
CA VAL A 482 0.30 -49.22 4.22
C VAL A 482 -0.90 -48.27 4.39
N ASP A 483 -2.03 -48.48 3.70
CA ASP A 483 -3.14 -47.51 3.73
C ASP A 483 -4.09 -47.60 4.95
N SER A 484 -3.95 -48.61 5.82
CA SER A 484 -4.88 -48.81 6.95
C SER A 484 -4.36 -48.36 8.32
N ILE A 485 -3.09 -47.93 8.41
CA ILE A 485 -2.45 -47.60 9.71
C ILE A 485 -2.65 -46.12 10.08
N VAL A 486 -2.64 -45.21 9.09
CA VAL A 486 -2.78 -43.76 9.33
C VAL A 486 -4.22 -43.39 9.74
N SER A 487 -5.22 -43.93 9.04
CA SER A 487 -6.65 -43.70 9.32
C SER A 487 -7.11 -44.24 10.69
N ARG A 488 -6.61 -45.40 11.12
CA ARG A 488 -6.95 -46.00 12.42
C ARG A 488 -6.25 -45.34 13.61
N SER A 489 -5.07 -44.77 13.41
CA SER A 489 -4.32 -44.10 14.49
C SER A 489 -4.88 -42.71 14.79
N PHE A 490 -5.25 -41.94 13.76
CA PHE A 490 -5.83 -40.60 13.92
C PHE A 490 -7.21 -40.60 14.56
N THR A 491 -8.08 -41.55 14.17
CA THR A 491 -9.42 -41.70 14.78
C THR A 491 -9.31 -42.00 16.28
N ARG A 492 -8.26 -42.72 16.69
CA ARG A 492 -8.01 -43.06 18.10
C ARG A 492 -7.48 -41.87 18.91
N VAL A 493 -6.64 -41.02 18.31
CA VAL A 493 -6.12 -39.81 18.96
C VAL A 493 -7.22 -38.75 19.13
N TYR A 494 -8.04 -38.51 18.10
CA TYR A 494 -9.20 -37.63 18.16
C TYR A 494 -10.24 -38.10 19.19
N MET A 495 -10.53 -39.41 19.23
CA MET A 495 -11.43 -40.01 20.22
C MET A 495 -10.84 -40.02 21.65
N ASN A 496 -9.52 -39.98 21.83
CA ASN A 496 -8.91 -39.91 23.16
C ASN A 496 -8.82 -38.48 23.72
N LEU A 497 -8.73 -37.47 22.84
CA LEU A 497 -8.58 -36.06 23.24
C LEU A 497 -9.91 -35.32 23.36
N ALA A 498 -10.84 -35.50 22.42
CA ALA A 498 -12.05 -34.67 22.28
C ALA A 498 -13.38 -35.40 22.55
N HIS A 499 -13.34 -36.67 22.98
CA HIS A 499 -14.55 -37.44 23.33
C HIS A 499 -15.13 -36.99 24.69
N ARG A 500 -16.42 -37.26 24.91
CA ARG A 500 -17.21 -36.90 26.10
C ARG A 500 -16.61 -37.36 27.45
N GLU A 501 -15.75 -38.38 27.42
CA GLU A 501 -14.98 -38.94 28.57
C GLU A 501 -13.45 -38.80 28.41
N GLY A 502 -12.98 -38.14 27.35
CA GLY A 502 -11.57 -37.88 27.08
C GLY A 502 -10.96 -36.83 28.00
N PHE A 503 -9.65 -36.62 27.90
CA PHE A 503 -8.90 -35.77 28.84
C PHE A 503 -9.40 -34.31 28.89
N PHE A 504 -9.95 -33.78 27.79
CA PHE A 504 -10.55 -32.44 27.68
C PHE A 504 -12.09 -32.44 27.63
N GLY A 505 -12.73 -33.60 27.79
CA GLY A 505 -14.20 -33.73 27.69
C GLY A 505 -14.93 -33.11 28.87
N VAL A 506 -16.15 -32.62 28.63
CA VAL A 506 -16.98 -31.88 29.61
C VAL A 506 -17.35 -32.72 30.86
N ASN A 507 -17.24 -34.05 30.79
CA ASN A 507 -17.48 -34.96 31.92
C ASN A 507 -16.19 -35.54 32.57
N GLY A 508 -15.00 -35.03 32.24
CA GLY A 508 -13.73 -35.53 32.78
C GLY A 508 -13.47 -35.14 34.24
N LYS A 509 -12.83 -36.01 35.04
CA LYS A 509 -12.60 -35.78 36.49
C LYS A 509 -11.77 -34.53 36.83
N HIS A 510 -11.01 -34.02 35.85
CA HIS A 510 -10.11 -32.86 35.98
C HIS A 510 -10.58 -31.63 35.19
N PHE A 511 -11.79 -31.67 34.62
CA PHE A 511 -12.33 -30.66 33.70
C PHE A 511 -12.19 -29.22 34.24
N HIS A 512 -12.62 -28.95 35.48
CA HIS A 512 -12.50 -27.61 36.05
C HIS A 512 -11.06 -27.10 36.21
N ARG A 513 -10.10 -27.99 36.52
CA ARG A 513 -8.69 -27.58 36.69
C ARG A 513 -8.03 -27.28 35.34
N ILE A 514 -8.29 -28.13 34.34
CA ILE A 514 -7.75 -27.97 32.98
C ILE A 514 -8.37 -26.75 32.30
N HIS A 515 -9.67 -26.53 32.47
CA HIS A 515 -10.36 -25.36 31.94
C HIS A 515 -9.82 -24.06 32.54
N ILE A 516 -9.64 -23.98 33.86
CA ILE A 516 -9.07 -22.77 34.50
C ILE A 516 -7.65 -22.49 34.01
N PHE A 517 -6.81 -23.53 33.90
CA PHE A 517 -5.45 -23.37 33.38
C PHE A 517 -5.43 -22.85 31.94
N ARG A 518 -6.31 -23.39 31.09
CA ARG A 518 -6.49 -22.93 29.71
C ARG A 518 -6.89 -21.46 29.67
N GLU A 519 -7.93 -21.06 30.41
CA GLU A 519 -8.40 -19.67 30.46
C GLU A 519 -7.29 -18.70 30.88
N ILE A 520 -6.45 -19.09 31.86
CA ILE A 520 -5.32 -18.28 32.30
C ILE A 520 -4.28 -18.13 31.19
N LEU A 521 -3.89 -19.24 30.56
CA LEU A 521 -2.91 -19.22 29.47
C LEU A 521 -3.42 -18.40 28.30
N GLU A 522 -4.66 -18.63 27.88
CA GLU A 522 -5.28 -17.97 26.74
C GLU A 522 -5.47 -16.47 26.98
N THR A 523 -5.99 -16.08 28.14
CA THR A 523 -6.13 -14.66 28.52
C THR A 523 -4.76 -13.96 28.57
N ALA A 524 -3.70 -14.65 29.05
CA ALA A 524 -2.35 -14.09 29.06
C ALA A 524 -1.83 -13.87 27.63
N LEU A 525 -1.98 -14.85 26.75
CA LEU A 525 -1.54 -14.74 25.34
C LEU A 525 -2.37 -13.70 24.56
N GLN A 526 -3.68 -13.62 24.78
CA GLN A 526 -4.54 -12.59 24.18
C GLN A 526 -4.21 -11.19 24.73
N THR A 527 -3.80 -11.08 26.00
CA THR A 527 -3.29 -9.81 26.54
C THR A 527 -1.96 -9.41 25.90
N ILE A 528 -1.04 -10.37 25.69
CA ILE A 528 0.21 -10.13 24.95
C ILE A 528 -0.09 -9.66 23.52
N GLN A 529 -1.06 -10.30 22.85
CA GLN A 529 -1.50 -9.88 21.52
C GLN A 529 -2.11 -8.48 21.53
N ALA A 530 -2.93 -8.13 22.53
CA ALA A 530 -3.46 -6.78 22.67
C ALA A 530 -2.35 -5.72 22.87
N ILE A 531 -1.34 -6.02 23.70
CA ILE A 531 -0.19 -5.12 23.91
C ILE A 531 0.57 -4.96 22.59
N ARG A 532 0.81 -6.06 21.87
CA ARG A 532 1.46 -6.03 20.56
C ARG A 532 0.67 -5.20 19.55
N MET A 533 -0.64 -5.38 19.46
CA MET A 533 -1.50 -4.55 18.61
C MET A 533 -1.43 -3.07 19.00
N SER A 534 -1.39 -2.74 20.29
CA SER A 534 -1.25 -1.36 20.75
C SER A 534 0.07 -0.70 20.33
N LYS A 535 1.14 -1.50 20.16
CA LYS A 535 2.45 -1.03 19.72
C LYS A 535 2.50 -0.80 18.22
N TYR A 536 1.98 -1.73 17.42
CA TYR A 536 2.21 -1.72 15.96
C TYR A 536 1.01 -1.26 15.13
N LEU A 537 -0.22 -1.31 15.65
CA LEU A 537 -1.41 -1.02 14.85
C LEU A 537 -1.77 0.47 14.94
N PRO A 538 -1.64 1.25 13.86
CA PRO A 538 -2.01 2.67 13.88
C PRO A 538 -3.53 2.89 13.82
N HIS A 539 -4.31 1.85 13.52
CA HIS A 539 -5.77 1.91 13.52
C HIS A 539 -6.37 1.69 14.91
N PRO A 540 -6.84 2.75 15.59
CA PRO A 540 -7.36 2.62 16.93
C PRO A 540 -8.65 1.79 16.98
N GLN A 541 -9.45 1.78 15.91
CA GLN A 541 -10.74 1.07 15.89
C GLN A 541 -10.58 -0.44 16.06
N LEU A 542 -9.61 -1.04 15.37
CA LEU A 542 -9.36 -2.48 15.45
C LEU A 542 -8.73 -2.86 16.80
N ASN A 543 -7.88 -2.00 17.35
CA ASN A 543 -7.33 -2.16 18.70
C ASN A 543 -8.44 -2.06 19.77
N HIS A 544 -9.31 -1.04 19.70
CA HIS A 544 -10.46 -0.86 20.60
C HIS A 544 -11.39 -2.06 20.58
N PHE A 545 -11.69 -2.56 19.38
CA PHE A 545 -12.56 -3.71 19.20
C PHE A 545 -11.96 -4.98 19.83
N TYR A 546 -10.68 -5.26 19.57
CA TYR A 546 -9.98 -6.41 20.14
C TYR A 546 -9.91 -6.35 21.68
N VAL A 547 -9.49 -5.21 22.23
CA VAL A 547 -9.45 -5.00 23.68
C VAL A 547 -10.85 -5.10 24.29
N GLY A 548 -11.87 -4.58 23.62
CA GLY A 548 -13.27 -4.73 24.02
C GLY A 548 -13.69 -6.20 24.14
N LEU A 549 -13.36 -7.03 23.16
CA LEU A 549 -13.61 -8.48 23.20
C LEU A 549 -12.86 -9.16 24.35
N LEU A 550 -11.59 -8.81 24.57
CA LEU A 550 -10.78 -9.34 25.68
C LEU A 550 -11.37 -8.99 27.05
N VAL A 551 -11.79 -7.73 27.25
CA VAL A 551 -12.43 -7.26 28.49
C VAL A 551 -13.78 -7.95 28.70
N VAL A 552 -14.58 -8.08 27.64
CA VAL A 552 -15.85 -8.84 27.70
C VAL A 552 -15.59 -10.30 28.07
N ASN A 553 -14.55 -10.95 27.51
CA ASN A 553 -14.20 -12.32 27.86
C ASN A 553 -13.78 -12.43 29.34
N CYS A 554 -12.95 -11.51 29.83
CA CYS A 554 -12.56 -11.45 31.24
C CYS A 554 -13.75 -11.27 32.19
N TRP A 555 -14.74 -10.46 31.80
CA TRP A 555 -15.93 -10.17 32.61
C TRP A 555 -17.04 -11.19 32.43
N SER A 556 -16.99 -12.00 31.37
CA SER A 556 -18.03 -12.95 31.00
C SER A 556 -18.36 -13.89 32.16
N SER A 557 -17.34 -14.42 32.84
CA SER A 557 -17.48 -15.31 34.01
C SER A 557 -18.22 -14.65 35.17
N VAL A 558 -17.99 -13.36 35.45
CA VAL A 558 -18.65 -12.63 36.55
C VAL A 558 -20.04 -12.13 36.17
N LEU A 559 -20.20 -11.59 34.96
CA LEU A 559 -21.49 -11.09 34.46
C LEU A 559 -22.53 -12.20 34.40
N ILE A 560 -22.12 -13.40 34.01
CA ILE A 560 -23.00 -14.55 33.84
C ILE A 560 -23.43 -15.17 35.17
N HIS A 561 -22.62 -15.02 36.23
CA HIS A 561 -23.00 -15.38 37.61
C HIS A 561 -23.74 -14.26 38.36
N SER A 562 -23.85 -13.06 37.78
CA SER A 562 -24.59 -11.94 38.35
C SER A 562 -26.12 -12.15 38.33
N ARG A 563 -26.83 -11.35 39.13
CA ARG A 563 -28.30 -11.41 39.28
C ARG A 563 -29.07 -11.08 37.98
N TRP A 564 -28.38 -10.54 36.97
CA TRP A 564 -28.92 -10.12 35.68
C TRP A 564 -29.25 -11.30 34.73
N PHE A 565 -28.51 -12.41 34.82
CA PHE A 565 -28.67 -13.57 33.93
C PHE A 565 -29.43 -14.73 34.59
N TRP A 566 -30.47 -14.47 35.37
CA TRP A 566 -31.16 -15.44 36.25
C TRP A 566 -31.88 -16.62 35.55
N HIS A 567 -31.67 -16.88 34.26
CA HIS A 567 -32.40 -17.90 33.51
C HIS A 567 -31.43 -18.94 32.88
N GLY A 568 -31.46 -20.16 33.42
CA GLY A 568 -30.88 -21.40 32.84
C GLY A 568 -29.35 -21.51 32.83
N GLU A 569 -28.79 -22.43 33.63
CA GLU A 569 -27.35 -22.75 33.71
C GLU A 569 -26.73 -23.13 32.35
N ALA A 570 -27.46 -23.81 31.46
CA ALA A 570 -26.98 -24.19 30.14
C ALA A 570 -26.78 -23.00 29.17
N HIS A 571 -27.64 -21.98 29.25
CA HIS A 571 -27.53 -20.79 28.39
C HIS A 571 -26.35 -19.90 28.80
N ARG A 572 -26.10 -19.83 30.12
CA ARG A 572 -24.94 -19.17 30.71
C ARG A 572 -23.61 -19.76 30.22
N ARG A 573 -23.48 -21.08 30.29
CA ARG A 573 -22.29 -21.79 29.80
C ARG A 573 -22.11 -21.65 28.29
N PHE A 574 -23.20 -21.69 27.53
CA PHE A 574 -23.17 -21.49 26.09
C PHE A 574 -22.67 -20.09 25.71
N ALA A 575 -23.14 -19.04 26.40
CA ALA A 575 -22.69 -17.67 26.14
C ALA A 575 -21.19 -17.47 26.44
N LEU A 576 -20.67 -18.06 27.52
CA LEU A 576 -19.22 -18.04 27.83
C LEU A 576 -18.39 -18.61 26.68
N VAL A 577 -18.74 -19.81 26.23
CA VAL A 577 -18.01 -20.52 25.18
C VAL A 577 -18.08 -19.79 23.83
N VAL A 578 -19.17 -19.06 23.56
CA VAL A 578 -19.31 -18.23 22.35
C VAL A 578 -18.40 -17.00 22.40
N CYS A 579 -18.31 -16.31 23.54
CA CYS A 579 -17.40 -15.18 23.71
C CYS A 579 -15.94 -15.61 23.54
N ASP A 580 -15.57 -16.72 24.16
CA ASP A 580 -14.23 -17.35 24.07
C ASP A 580 -13.86 -17.67 22.62
N CYS A 581 -14.73 -18.40 21.93
CA CYS A 581 -14.54 -18.74 20.51
C CYS A 581 -14.44 -17.51 19.59
N ALA A 582 -15.18 -16.44 19.88
CA ALA A 582 -15.13 -15.21 19.08
C ALA A 582 -13.79 -14.49 19.25
N LEU A 583 -13.24 -14.46 20.47
CA LEU A 583 -11.95 -13.85 20.75
C LEU A 583 -10.80 -14.68 20.18
N ASP A 584 -10.85 -16.01 20.28
CA ASP A 584 -9.92 -16.93 19.61
C ASP A 584 -9.91 -16.71 18.09
N MET A 585 -11.10 -16.65 17.47
CA MET A 585 -11.24 -16.40 16.04
C MET A 585 -10.66 -15.04 15.64
N MET A 586 -10.91 -14.00 16.44
CA MET A 586 -10.36 -12.67 16.19
C MET A 586 -8.84 -12.63 16.34
N SER A 587 -8.30 -13.34 17.33
CA SER A 587 -6.87 -13.39 17.64
C SER A 587 -6.05 -14.16 16.61
N THR A 588 -6.63 -15.18 15.97
CA THR A 588 -5.90 -16.04 15.02
C THR A 588 -6.19 -15.76 13.54
N VAL A 589 -7.41 -15.33 13.21
CA VAL A 589 -7.84 -15.05 11.82
C VAL A 589 -8.30 -13.61 11.62
N GLY A 590 -9.13 -13.08 12.52
CA GLY A 590 -9.87 -11.84 12.28
C GLY A 590 -8.99 -10.63 12.02
N VAL A 591 -8.08 -10.32 12.96
CA VAL A 591 -7.20 -9.15 12.86
C VAL A 591 -6.31 -9.22 11.61
N SER A 592 -5.62 -10.35 11.40
CA SER A 592 -4.70 -10.52 10.26
C SER A 592 -5.42 -10.50 8.92
N ALA A 593 -6.59 -11.13 8.80
CA ALA A 593 -7.38 -11.10 7.57
C ALA A 593 -7.92 -9.70 7.27
N MET A 594 -8.41 -8.97 8.28
CA MET A 594 -8.90 -7.60 8.10
C MET A 594 -7.81 -6.65 7.61
N ILE A 595 -6.58 -6.80 8.12
CA ILE A 595 -5.43 -6.03 7.65
C ILE A 595 -5.06 -6.44 6.21
N ALA A 596 -4.90 -7.74 5.94
CA ALA A 596 -4.51 -8.21 4.61
C ALA A 596 -5.52 -7.82 3.50
N LEU A 597 -6.82 -7.87 3.80
CA LEU A 597 -7.87 -7.47 2.85
C LEU A 597 -7.82 -5.99 2.47
N ARG A 598 -7.23 -5.14 3.32
CA ARG A 598 -7.09 -3.70 3.04
C ARG A 598 -6.03 -3.40 1.98
N TYR A 599 -5.02 -4.26 1.85
CA TYR A 599 -3.97 -4.13 0.84
C TYR A 599 -4.22 -4.99 -0.39
N ALA A 600 -5.35 -5.69 -0.46
CA ALA A 600 -5.62 -6.68 -1.51
C ALA A 600 -5.78 -6.04 -2.90
N ASP A 601 -6.30 -4.82 -2.98
CA ASP A 601 -6.45 -4.03 -4.21
C ASP A 601 -5.15 -3.33 -4.64
N GLN A 602 -4.25 -3.07 -3.69
CA GLN A 602 -2.92 -2.49 -3.92
C GLN A 602 -1.85 -3.53 -4.25
N TYR A 603 -2.10 -4.81 -3.97
CA TYR A 603 -1.15 -5.88 -4.23
C TYR A 603 -1.03 -6.19 -5.73
N ASN A 604 0.17 -5.99 -6.28
CA ASN A 604 0.48 -6.28 -7.67
C ASN A 604 0.89 -7.75 -7.84
N VAL A 605 0.01 -8.54 -8.48
CA VAL A 605 0.23 -9.97 -8.70
C VAL A 605 1.39 -10.24 -9.67
N ALA A 606 1.63 -9.35 -10.64
CA ALA A 606 2.71 -9.52 -11.62
C ALA A 606 4.09 -9.30 -11.00
N LEU A 607 4.22 -8.33 -10.10
CA LEU A 607 5.45 -8.12 -9.31
C LEU A 607 5.55 -9.09 -8.12
N ALA A 608 4.46 -9.72 -7.71
CA ALA A 608 4.36 -10.43 -6.43
C ALA A 608 4.77 -9.52 -5.24
N GLY A 609 4.24 -8.30 -5.22
CA GLY A 609 4.51 -7.28 -4.21
C GLY A 609 3.74 -5.98 -4.44
N PHE A 610 4.25 -4.85 -3.92
CA PHE A 610 3.63 -3.53 -4.06
C PHE A 610 4.35 -2.69 -5.10
N ASN A 611 3.68 -1.68 -5.66
CA ASN A 611 4.28 -0.83 -6.68
C ASN A 611 5.36 0.08 -6.08
N PHE A 612 6.30 0.54 -6.91
CA PHE A 612 7.37 1.42 -6.46
C PHE A 612 6.85 2.78 -5.97
N ASP A 613 5.76 3.29 -6.55
CA ASP A 613 5.13 4.54 -6.13
C ASP A 613 4.65 4.45 -4.67
N ASP A 614 3.97 3.35 -4.30
CA ASP A 614 3.54 3.10 -2.92
C ASP A 614 4.75 2.99 -1.97
N LEU A 615 5.82 2.32 -2.42
CA LEU A 615 7.07 2.16 -1.66
C LEU A 615 7.88 3.47 -1.50
N SER A 616 7.55 4.51 -2.26
CA SER A 616 8.17 5.84 -2.16
C SER A 616 7.48 6.76 -1.15
N ASP A 617 6.21 6.48 -0.78
CA ASP A 617 5.49 7.23 0.25
C ASP A 617 5.86 6.72 1.65
N ASP A 618 6.62 7.56 2.38
CA ASP A 618 7.09 7.28 3.73
C ASP A 618 5.95 6.96 4.72
N ASN A 619 4.79 7.61 4.61
CA ASN A 619 3.66 7.37 5.51
C ASN A 619 3.02 6.01 5.22
N TRP A 620 2.80 5.72 3.94
CA TRP A 620 2.21 4.47 3.50
C TRP A 620 3.09 3.29 3.89
N VAL A 621 4.40 3.36 3.59
CA VAL A 621 5.37 2.31 3.93
C VAL A 621 5.44 2.09 5.44
N ALA A 622 5.52 3.18 6.22
CA ALA A 622 5.54 3.11 7.68
C ALA A 622 4.32 2.37 8.25
N GLN A 623 3.14 2.66 7.69
CA GLN A 623 1.90 1.99 8.07
C GLN A 623 1.90 0.52 7.65
N MET A 624 2.21 0.23 6.39
CA MET A 624 2.20 -1.13 5.84
C MET A 624 3.15 -2.05 6.59
N LEU A 625 4.39 -1.61 6.87
CA LEU A 625 5.40 -2.43 7.54
C LEU A 625 5.03 -2.72 9.01
N ASN A 626 4.48 -1.74 9.72
CA ASN A 626 3.99 -1.95 11.08
C ASN A 626 2.80 -2.92 11.11
N GLU A 627 1.87 -2.80 10.16
CA GLU A 627 0.72 -3.70 10.04
C GLU A 627 1.13 -5.11 9.56
N ALA A 628 2.14 -5.23 8.71
CA ALA A 628 2.72 -6.50 8.27
C ALA A 628 3.25 -7.33 9.45
N GLN A 629 3.77 -6.67 10.51
CA GLN A 629 4.16 -7.36 11.75
C GLN A 629 2.98 -8.01 12.48
N MET A 630 1.72 -7.64 12.21
CA MET A 630 0.54 -8.33 12.75
C MET A 630 0.09 -9.49 11.87
N VAL A 631 0.31 -9.39 10.55
CA VAL A 631 -0.15 -10.39 9.57
C VAL A 631 0.82 -11.57 9.53
N LEU A 632 2.11 -11.28 9.36
CA LEU A 632 3.18 -12.27 9.20
C LEU A 632 3.61 -12.87 10.53
N VAL A 633 4.15 -14.08 10.44
CA VAL A 633 4.86 -14.71 11.56
C VAL A 633 6.19 -14.00 11.72
N VAL A 634 6.38 -13.33 12.87
CA VAL A 634 7.62 -12.60 13.19
C VAL A 634 8.51 -13.32 14.22
N SER A 635 7.99 -14.38 14.86
CA SER A 635 8.73 -15.18 15.82
C SER A 635 8.09 -16.56 16.03
N TRP A 636 8.85 -17.52 16.55
CA TRP A 636 8.32 -18.82 16.97
C TRP A 636 7.28 -18.71 18.09
N SER A 637 7.40 -17.72 18.97
CA SER A 637 6.38 -17.44 19.99
C SER A 637 5.07 -16.94 19.38
N ASP A 638 5.15 -16.08 18.35
CA ASP A 638 3.97 -15.64 17.58
C ASP A 638 3.29 -16.84 16.92
N MET A 639 4.07 -17.72 16.29
CA MET A 639 3.53 -18.94 15.68
C MET A 639 2.84 -19.85 16.70
N ALA A 640 3.46 -20.05 17.86
CA ALA A 640 2.88 -20.85 18.94
C ALA A 640 1.55 -20.26 19.46
N MET A 641 1.45 -18.94 19.61
CA MET A 641 0.19 -18.27 20.01
C MET A 641 -0.92 -18.54 19.00
N ARG A 642 -0.64 -18.39 17.70
CA ARG A 642 -1.62 -18.64 16.62
C ARG A 642 -2.11 -20.09 16.60
N VAL A 643 -1.21 -21.04 16.83
CA VAL A 643 -1.54 -22.48 16.99
C VAL A 643 -2.46 -22.69 18.19
N ILE A 644 -2.16 -22.10 19.34
CA ILE A 644 -2.97 -22.24 20.57
C ILE A 644 -4.39 -21.73 20.34
N PHE A 645 -4.56 -20.52 19.80
CA PHE A 645 -5.88 -19.94 19.51
C PHE A 645 -6.66 -20.77 18.47
N SER A 646 -5.97 -21.27 17.44
CA SER A 646 -6.58 -22.13 16.41
C SER A 646 -7.12 -23.44 17.00
N LEU A 647 -6.35 -24.08 17.89
CA LEU A 647 -6.80 -25.26 18.63
C LEU A 647 -7.91 -24.92 19.65
N GLY A 648 -7.87 -23.72 20.24
CA GLY A 648 -8.92 -23.15 21.10
C GLY A 648 -10.29 -23.15 20.42
N ILE A 649 -10.37 -22.73 19.15
CA ILE A 649 -11.59 -22.78 18.32
C ILE A 649 -12.15 -24.20 18.20
N ILE A 650 -11.31 -25.22 17.97
CA ILE A 650 -11.76 -26.62 17.89
C ILE A 650 -12.38 -27.07 19.22
N MET A 651 -11.76 -26.69 20.34
CA MET A 651 -12.22 -27.06 21.67
C MET A 651 -13.53 -26.35 22.05
N THR A 652 -13.63 -25.05 21.84
CA THR A 652 -14.82 -24.25 22.16
C THR A 652 -16.02 -24.67 21.29
N THR A 653 -15.83 -24.85 19.99
CA THR A 653 -16.90 -25.35 19.10
C THR A 653 -17.34 -26.78 19.45
N THR A 654 -16.46 -27.63 19.96
CA THR A 654 -16.83 -28.96 20.47
C THR A 654 -17.73 -28.84 21.70
N ASN A 655 -17.37 -27.96 22.65
CA ASN A 655 -18.21 -27.66 23.82
C ASN A 655 -19.59 -27.11 23.42
N MET A 656 -19.66 -26.25 22.39
CA MET A 656 -20.94 -25.77 21.84
C MET A 656 -21.81 -26.91 21.31
N LYS A 657 -21.23 -27.83 20.51
CA LYS A 657 -21.94 -28.99 19.94
C LYS A 657 -22.56 -29.88 21.03
N GLU A 658 -21.90 -30.01 22.19
CA GLU A 658 -22.41 -30.80 23.32
C GLU A 658 -23.55 -30.12 24.09
N LEU A 659 -23.58 -28.78 24.13
CA LEU A 659 -24.59 -28.00 24.85
C LEU A 659 -25.91 -27.81 24.06
N LEU A 660 -25.85 -27.91 22.72
CA LEU A 660 -26.99 -27.68 21.82
C LEU A 660 -27.81 -28.96 21.57
N ARG A 661 -29.14 -28.88 21.77
CA ARG A 661 -30.07 -29.97 21.39
C ARG A 661 -31.27 -29.47 20.59
N ARG A 662 -31.72 -30.29 19.63
CA ARG A 662 -32.96 -30.04 18.86
C ARG A 662 -34.20 -30.42 19.67
N LYS A 663 -35.26 -29.60 19.62
CA LYS A 663 -36.58 -29.93 20.21
C LYS A 663 -37.26 -31.09 19.46
N PRO A 664 -37.73 -32.16 20.14
CA PRO A 664 -38.36 -33.30 19.48
C PRO A 664 -39.75 -32.95 18.90
N ASN A 665 -40.09 -33.49 17.73
CA ASN A 665 -41.33 -33.20 17.01
C ASN A 665 -42.48 -34.05 17.59
N ARG A 666 -43.42 -33.45 18.34
CA ARG A 666 -44.68 -34.13 18.72
C ARG A 666 -45.59 -34.19 17.49
N LYS A 667 -45.61 -35.31 16.77
CA LYS A 667 -46.70 -35.64 15.84
C LYS A 667 -47.64 -36.67 16.46
N ASN A 668 -48.92 -36.34 16.47
CA ASN A 668 -50.05 -37.16 16.92
C ASN A 668 -50.02 -38.57 16.33
N ARG A 669 -50.13 -39.60 17.17
CA ARG A 669 -50.64 -40.92 16.77
C ARG A 669 -52.03 -41.09 17.39
N LEU A 670 -53.05 -40.99 16.55
CA LEU A 670 -54.36 -41.58 16.76
C LEU A 670 -54.77 -42.19 15.42
N VAL A 671 -54.63 -43.52 15.30
CA VAL A 671 -55.45 -44.36 14.40
C VAL A 671 -55.66 -45.69 15.15
N PRO A 672 -56.89 -46.23 15.19
CA PRO A 672 -57.27 -47.32 16.09
C PRO A 672 -56.91 -48.70 15.53
N ALA A 673 -56.67 -49.66 16.41
CA ALA A 673 -56.57 -51.07 16.07
C ALA A 673 -57.90 -51.76 16.38
N ASP A 674 -58.56 -52.27 15.34
CA ASP A 674 -59.61 -53.28 15.43
C ASP A 674 -58.96 -54.67 15.35
N GLY A 675 -59.48 -55.63 16.12
CA GLY A 675 -58.76 -56.82 16.53
C GLY A 675 -58.65 -57.95 15.50
N HIS A 676 -57.65 -58.82 15.66
CA HIS A 676 -57.84 -60.27 15.87
C HIS A 676 -56.51 -60.96 16.23
N ASN A 677 -56.67 -62.04 16.99
CA ASN A 677 -55.69 -62.81 17.76
C ASN A 677 -54.61 -63.54 16.93
N ALA A 678 -53.39 -63.66 17.48
CA ALA A 678 -52.58 -64.90 17.48
C ALA A 678 -51.34 -64.78 18.41
N HIS A 679 -51.50 -65.30 19.63
CA HIS A 679 -50.60 -66.21 20.35
C HIS A 679 -49.11 -66.40 19.95
N ILE A 680 -48.26 -66.35 21.00
CA ILE A 680 -47.15 -67.28 21.35
C ILE A 680 -45.68 -66.79 21.23
N GLN A 681 -45.10 -66.63 22.44
CA GLN A 681 -43.81 -67.07 23.02
C GLN A 681 -42.43 -66.81 22.37
N LEU A 682 -41.49 -66.76 23.33
CA LEU A 682 -40.03 -66.98 23.28
C LEU A 682 -39.21 -65.74 22.89
N SER A 683 -38.09 -65.43 23.52
CA SER A 683 -37.39 -66.01 24.65
C SER A 683 -36.30 -65.01 25.06
N TYR A 684 -36.07 -64.93 26.36
CA TYR A 684 -34.89 -64.29 26.92
C TYR A 684 -33.71 -65.26 26.73
N GLU A 685 -32.66 -64.85 26.01
CA GLU A 685 -31.36 -65.51 26.08
C GLU A 685 -30.31 -64.48 26.51
N ALA A 686 -29.82 -64.70 27.72
CA ALA A 686 -28.64 -64.10 28.30
C ALA A 686 -27.42 -64.94 27.91
N HIS A 687 -26.29 -64.28 27.64
CA HIS A 687 -24.97 -64.87 27.86
C HIS A 687 -24.06 -63.88 28.58
N THR A 688 -23.99 -64.08 29.89
CA THR A 688 -22.87 -63.72 30.77
C THR A 688 -21.75 -64.76 30.63
N LEU A 689 -20.48 -64.31 30.69
CA LEU A 689 -19.32 -65.15 31.04
C LEU A 689 -18.79 -64.72 32.43
N LEU A 690 -19.12 -65.55 33.43
CA LEU A 690 -18.39 -66.00 34.65
C LEU A 690 -16.93 -65.47 34.84
N SER A 691 -16.39 -65.14 36.03
CA SER A 691 -16.51 -65.67 37.43
C SER A 691 -15.75 -64.72 38.41
N PRO A 692 -15.59 -64.99 39.74
CA PRO A 692 -16.47 -65.57 40.78
C PRO A 692 -16.63 -64.68 42.05
N LEU A 693 -17.62 -65.05 42.90
CA LEU A 693 -17.94 -64.52 44.25
C LEU A 693 -16.89 -64.87 45.33
N PRO A 694 -16.92 -64.22 46.50
CA PRO A 694 -17.67 -64.72 47.67
C PRO A 694 -18.35 -63.57 48.46
N GLU A 695 -19.20 -63.70 49.48
CA GLU A 695 -20.14 -64.68 50.01
C GLU A 695 -21.07 -63.89 50.96
N ASN A 696 -22.32 -64.34 51.12
CA ASN A 696 -23.12 -64.34 52.35
C ASN A 696 -23.29 -63.08 53.23
N ASN A 697 -24.55 -62.61 53.33
CA ASN A 697 -25.50 -62.98 54.40
C ASN A 697 -26.45 -61.85 54.83
N ASP A 698 -27.73 -62.23 54.77
CA ASP A 698 -28.77 -61.97 55.75
C ASP A 698 -29.54 -60.62 55.78
N VAL A 699 -30.69 -60.65 55.09
CA VAL A 699 -32.03 -60.77 55.73
C VAL A 699 -32.33 -59.74 56.84
N ASN A 700 -33.26 -58.78 56.62
CA ASN A 700 -34.70 -59.00 56.76
C ASN A 700 -35.52 -57.69 56.75
N TRP A 701 -36.73 -57.89 56.26
CA TRP A 701 -37.95 -57.10 56.26
C TRP A 701 -38.39 -56.46 57.59
N ASN A 702 -38.93 -55.23 57.51
CA ASN A 702 -40.36 -54.90 57.71
C ASN A 702 -40.56 -53.45 58.20
N SER A 703 -41.41 -52.65 57.52
CA SER A 703 -42.73 -52.29 58.06
C SER A 703 -43.48 -51.22 57.22
N ARG A 704 -44.67 -51.66 56.77
CA ARG A 704 -45.98 -51.00 56.61
C ARG A 704 -46.09 -49.46 56.48
N ILE A 705 -46.56 -49.07 55.29
CA ILE A 705 -47.76 -48.26 54.98
C ILE A 705 -48.34 -47.40 56.12
N GLN A 706 -48.37 -46.08 55.89
CA GLN A 706 -49.54 -45.25 56.20
C GLN A 706 -49.62 -44.03 55.27
N MET A 707 -50.75 -43.89 54.57
CA MET A 707 -51.11 -42.70 53.80
C MET A 707 -51.41 -41.53 54.73
N GLN A 708 -50.84 -40.35 54.47
CA GLN A 708 -51.44 -39.06 54.78
C GLN A 708 -50.77 -37.95 53.95
N ASN A 709 -51.60 -37.06 53.39
CA ASN A 709 -51.26 -35.79 52.78
C ASN A 709 -52.34 -34.79 53.26
N PRO A 710 -52.19 -33.45 53.25
CA PRO A 710 -51.03 -32.56 53.06
C PRO A 710 -50.91 -31.47 54.17
N HIS A 711 -49.91 -30.60 54.05
CA HIS A 711 -49.69 -29.29 54.71
C HIS A 711 -49.01 -29.25 56.11
N ALA A 712 -47.70 -28.98 56.09
CA ALA A 712 -47.05 -28.16 57.12
C ALA A 712 -45.80 -27.47 56.55
N LYS A 713 -45.77 -26.12 56.63
CA LYS A 713 -44.63 -25.27 56.30
C LYS A 713 -43.43 -25.61 57.19
N LYS A 714 -42.24 -25.86 56.60
CA LYS A 714 -40.97 -25.87 57.34
C LYS A 714 -40.08 -24.70 56.89
N LYS A 715 -39.73 -23.86 57.88
CA LYS A 715 -38.74 -22.77 57.83
C LYS A 715 -37.40 -23.28 57.29
N VAL A 716 -36.86 -22.59 56.30
CA VAL A 716 -35.46 -22.71 55.88
C VAL A 716 -34.64 -21.76 56.76
N VAL A 717 -33.68 -22.31 57.51
CA VAL A 717 -32.64 -21.56 58.23
C VAL A 717 -31.52 -21.25 57.24
N CYS A 718 -31.23 -19.98 57.02
CA CYS A 718 -30.08 -19.53 56.23
C CYS A 718 -28.79 -19.63 57.07
N SER A 719 -27.83 -20.42 56.59
CA SER A 719 -26.42 -20.30 56.99
C SER A 719 -25.71 -19.38 55.98
N PRO A 720 -24.70 -18.59 56.37
CA PRO A 720 -23.98 -17.71 55.43
C PRO A 720 -23.16 -18.55 54.43
N PRO A 721 -23.03 -18.11 53.17
CA PRO A 721 -22.31 -18.87 52.16
C PRO A 721 -20.81 -18.83 52.44
N ARG A 722 -20.18 -20.01 52.63
CA ARG A 722 -18.72 -20.14 52.54
C ARG A 722 -18.32 -19.92 51.08
N LEU A 723 -17.41 -18.98 50.82
CA LEU A 723 -16.82 -18.78 49.49
C LEU A 723 -16.15 -20.07 49.02
N THR A 724 -16.63 -20.62 47.90
CA THR A 724 -15.95 -21.70 47.19
C THR A 724 -14.72 -21.15 46.43
N PRO A 725 -13.65 -21.95 46.23
CA PRO A 725 -12.43 -21.53 45.50
C PRO A 725 -12.68 -20.96 44.09
N SER A 726 -13.79 -21.36 43.45
CA SER A 726 -14.21 -20.88 42.13
C SER A 726 -14.56 -19.38 42.08
N HIS A 727 -15.00 -18.79 43.19
CA HIS A 727 -15.34 -17.35 43.22
C HIS A 727 -14.10 -16.45 43.20
N GLY A 728 -12.98 -16.90 43.79
CA GLY A 728 -11.73 -16.12 43.81
C GLY A 728 -11.10 -15.96 42.43
N ILE A 729 -11.18 -17.01 41.60
CA ILE A 729 -10.62 -17.02 40.24
C ILE A 729 -11.44 -16.11 39.30
N ASN A 730 -12.77 -16.17 39.38
CA ASN A 730 -13.63 -15.28 38.58
C ASN A 730 -13.42 -13.80 38.96
N LEU A 731 -13.18 -13.50 40.24
CA LEU A 731 -12.83 -12.15 40.68
C LEU A 731 -11.46 -11.69 40.16
N LEU A 732 -10.48 -12.60 40.05
CA LEU A 732 -9.18 -12.33 39.42
C LEU A 732 -9.33 -11.98 37.94
N PHE A 733 -10.12 -12.73 37.17
CA PHE A 733 -10.39 -12.41 35.76
C PHE A 733 -11.11 -11.07 35.61
N ALA A 734 -12.12 -10.79 36.45
CA ALA A 734 -12.80 -9.51 36.40
C ALA A 734 -11.88 -8.33 36.74
N PHE A 735 -11.03 -8.49 37.76
CA PHE A 735 -10.01 -7.52 38.11
C PHE A 735 -9.02 -7.32 36.95
N TRP A 736 -8.56 -8.40 36.31
CA TRP A 736 -7.69 -8.31 35.14
C TRP A 736 -8.35 -7.56 33.98
N GLY A 737 -9.63 -7.79 33.70
CA GLY A 737 -10.38 -7.02 32.71
C GLY A 737 -10.42 -5.52 33.03
N PHE A 738 -10.52 -5.13 34.32
CA PHE A 738 -10.37 -3.73 34.71
C PHE A 738 -8.95 -3.20 34.50
N VAL A 739 -7.92 -3.98 34.80
CA VAL A 739 -6.53 -3.61 34.58
C VAL A 739 -6.27 -3.37 33.09
N VAL A 740 -6.65 -4.32 32.22
CA VAL A 740 -6.50 -4.19 30.77
C VAL A 740 -7.25 -2.97 30.24
N LEU A 741 -8.50 -2.76 30.66
CA LEU A 741 -9.29 -1.60 30.25
C LEU A 741 -8.67 -0.28 30.73
N ALA A 742 -8.17 -0.23 31.97
CA ALA A 742 -7.51 0.96 32.51
C ALA A 742 -6.22 1.29 31.77
N LEU A 743 -5.39 0.27 31.48
CA LEU A 743 -4.17 0.43 30.68
C LEU A 743 -4.48 0.92 29.27
N HIS A 744 -5.54 0.38 28.65
CA HIS A 744 -5.96 0.79 27.31
C HIS A 744 -6.50 2.23 27.28
N ILE A 745 -7.40 2.57 28.22
CA ILE A 745 -7.91 3.95 28.36
C ILE A 745 -6.75 4.92 28.61
N TYR A 746 -5.83 4.56 29.51
CA TYR A 746 -4.65 5.37 29.78
C TYR A 746 -3.84 5.61 28.49
N ALA A 747 -3.56 4.57 27.72
CA ALA A 747 -2.78 4.66 26.47
C ALA A 747 -3.45 5.54 25.41
N ILE A 748 -4.77 5.40 25.19
CA ILE A 748 -5.49 6.20 24.18
C ILE A 748 -5.72 7.65 24.61
N THR A 749 -5.63 7.94 25.91
CA THR A 749 -5.67 9.32 26.43
C THR A 749 -4.34 10.05 26.35
N GLN A 750 -3.23 9.33 26.09
CA GLN A 750 -1.94 9.97 25.83
C GLN A 750 -1.93 10.61 24.44
N ILE A 751 -1.30 11.78 24.34
CA ILE A 751 -1.05 12.44 23.06
C ILE A 751 -0.03 11.57 22.31
N PRO A 752 -0.34 11.11 21.08
CA PRO A 752 0.59 10.30 20.32
C PRO A 752 1.82 11.13 19.96
N LEU A 753 3.00 10.50 19.99
CA LEU A 753 4.27 11.16 19.71
C LEU A 753 4.24 11.74 18.29
N MET A 754 4.48 13.04 18.17
CA MET A 754 4.29 13.76 16.91
C MET A 754 5.43 13.53 15.92
N GLU A 755 6.57 13.10 16.43
CA GLU A 755 7.79 12.75 15.73
C GLU A 755 7.72 11.35 15.14
N CYS A 756 6.71 10.54 15.46
CA CYS A 756 6.64 9.16 15.00
C CYS A 756 5.56 8.95 13.95
N VAL A 757 5.97 8.30 12.86
CA VAL A 757 5.10 7.80 11.81
C VAL A 757 5.25 6.27 11.70
N PRO A 758 4.16 5.49 11.75
CA PRO A 758 2.79 5.92 11.99
C PRO A 758 2.52 6.13 13.50
N LYS A 759 1.44 6.85 13.83
CA LYS A 759 1.06 7.13 15.23
C LYS A 759 0.39 5.92 15.87
N VAL A 760 0.84 5.54 17.06
CA VAL A 760 0.38 4.37 17.82
C VAL A 760 0.15 4.72 19.30
N HIS A 761 -0.64 3.90 19.99
CA HIS A 761 -1.03 4.10 21.39
C HIS A 761 -0.67 2.88 22.24
N PRO A 762 0.62 2.67 22.56
CA PRO A 762 1.07 1.49 23.27
C PRO A 762 0.57 1.49 24.71
N MET A 763 0.13 0.33 25.19
CA MET A 763 -0.26 0.13 26.58
C MET A 763 0.80 -0.64 27.36
N ALA A 764 0.61 -0.74 28.69
CA ALA A 764 1.49 -1.46 29.59
C ALA A 764 2.96 -0.97 29.63
N GLY A 765 3.19 0.32 29.34
CA GLY A 765 4.51 0.95 29.43
C GLY A 765 5.49 0.56 28.32
N VAL A 766 5.01 -0.09 27.26
CA VAL A 766 5.80 -0.36 26.06
C VAL A 766 6.01 0.94 25.29
N LEU A 767 7.22 1.15 24.77
CA LEU A 767 7.51 2.31 23.93
C LEU A 767 6.84 2.17 22.55
N PRO A 768 6.33 3.27 21.97
CA PRO A 768 5.72 3.26 20.64
C PRO A 768 6.74 2.82 19.59
N SER A 769 6.30 2.03 18.60
CA SER A 769 7.10 1.84 17.40
C SER A 769 7.09 3.12 16.58
N CYS A 770 8.22 3.41 15.94
CA CYS A 770 8.46 4.65 15.23
C CYS A 770 9.26 4.31 13.99
N PHE A 771 8.62 4.19 12.82
CA PHE A 771 9.31 3.78 11.61
C PHE A 771 10.07 4.96 10.98
N VAL A 772 9.37 6.08 10.78
CA VAL A 772 10.00 7.37 10.48
C VAL A 772 9.98 8.23 11.73
N VAL A 773 11.16 8.73 12.10
CA VAL A 773 11.34 9.74 13.14
C VAL A 773 11.41 11.11 12.47
N ASP A 774 10.32 11.87 12.45
CA ASP A 774 10.24 13.30 12.08
C ASP A 774 10.61 14.18 13.29
N PHE A 775 11.90 14.28 13.58
CA PHE A 775 12.42 15.05 14.71
C PHE A 775 12.58 16.53 14.34
N ASN A 776 11.53 17.30 14.60
CA ASN A 776 11.46 18.72 14.24
C ASN A 776 11.56 19.63 15.48
N CYS A 777 12.74 20.21 15.71
CA CYS A 777 13.01 21.06 16.87
C CYS A 777 12.12 22.30 16.92
N HIS A 778 11.77 22.89 15.76
CA HIS A 778 10.87 24.03 15.68
C HIS A 778 9.46 23.67 16.16
N LYS A 779 8.90 22.54 15.69
CA LYS A 779 7.58 22.07 16.15
C LYS A 779 7.58 21.71 17.64
N LEU A 780 8.69 21.15 18.14
CA LEU A 780 8.86 20.77 19.55
C LEU A 780 9.18 21.95 20.46
N SER A 781 9.47 23.13 19.91
CA SER A 781 9.91 24.30 20.65
C SER A 781 11.17 24.05 21.50
N ILE A 782 12.12 23.28 20.95
CA ILE A 782 13.43 22.97 21.56
C ILE A 782 14.57 23.45 20.65
N SER A 783 15.79 23.48 21.18
CA SER A 783 16.99 23.91 20.44
C SER A 783 17.75 22.75 19.78
N GLY A 784 17.59 21.53 20.31
CA GLY A 784 18.30 20.34 19.84
C GLY A 784 19.56 20.01 20.64
N GLN A 785 19.74 20.61 21.82
CA GLN A 785 20.84 20.27 22.72
C GLN A 785 20.76 18.83 23.21
N HIS A 786 21.90 18.26 23.61
CA HIS A 786 22.01 16.83 23.95
C HIS A 786 20.91 16.31 24.89
N ASP A 787 20.67 17.01 26.00
CA ASP A 787 19.68 16.57 27.00
C ASP A 787 18.23 16.71 26.52
N GLU A 788 17.95 17.68 25.64
CA GLU A 788 16.65 17.85 25.00
C GLU A 788 16.40 16.68 24.03
N VAL A 789 17.36 16.42 23.13
CA VAL A 789 17.27 15.33 22.15
C VAL A 789 17.16 13.98 22.86
N LEU A 790 17.99 13.73 23.88
CA LEU A 790 17.92 12.50 24.66
C LEU A 790 16.58 12.33 25.38
N THR A 791 15.97 13.42 25.87
CA THR A 791 14.66 13.38 26.53
C THR A 791 13.54 13.03 25.56
N GLU A 792 13.56 13.61 24.37
CA GLU A 792 12.57 13.31 23.34
C GLU A 792 12.76 11.91 22.75
N TRP A 793 14.00 11.50 22.48
CA TRP A 793 14.30 10.18 21.94
C TRP A 793 13.92 9.07 22.93
N LYS A 794 13.99 9.27 24.24
CA LYS A 794 13.52 8.28 25.24
C LYS A 794 12.02 7.93 25.15
N LYS A 795 11.22 8.70 24.39
CA LYS A 795 9.78 8.49 24.27
C LYS A 795 9.36 7.41 23.28
N PHE A 796 10.29 6.86 22.48
CA PHE A 796 10.00 5.82 21.49
C PHE A 796 11.06 4.72 21.42
N ASP A 797 10.72 3.61 20.76
CA ASP A 797 11.61 2.46 20.58
C ASP A 797 12.54 2.67 19.37
N HIS A 798 13.78 3.09 19.62
CA HIS A 798 14.80 3.36 18.58
C HIS A 798 15.05 2.18 17.64
N ARG A 799 14.88 0.95 18.13
CA ARG A 799 15.14 -0.26 17.35
C ARG A 799 14.13 -0.48 16.23
N THR A 800 13.04 0.29 16.23
CA THR A 800 12.00 0.24 15.20
C THR A 800 12.17 1.31 14.13
N ALA A 801 13.09 2.26 14.32
CA ALA A 801 13.34 3.36 13.41
C ALA A 801 14.15 2.92 12.19
N VAL A 802 13.61 3.21 11.02
CA VAL A 802 14.21 2.93 9.71
C VAL A 802 14.64 4.23 9.04
N LYS A 803 13.92 5.33 9.26
CA LYS A 803 14.28 6.65 8.75
C LYS A 803 14.36 7.66 9.89
N LEU A 804 15.46 8.43 9.93
CA LEU A 804 15.64 9.52 10.87
C LEU A 804 15.71 10.84 10.10
N ILE A 805 14.75 11.72 10.35
CA ILE A 805 14.64 13.04 9.75
C ILE A 805 14.81 14.08 10.85
N VAL A 806 15.86 14.88 10.78
CA VAL A 806 16.16 15.96 11.74
C VAL A 806 15.93 17.30 11.08
N LEU A 807 14.97 18.07 11.59
CA LEU A 807 14.51 19.33 11.00
C LEU A 807 14.67 20.49 11.97
N HIS A 808 15.18 21.61 11.45
CA HIS A 808 15.14 22.92 12.12
C HIS A 808 15.73 22.99 13.51
N CYS A 809 16.81 22.26 13.78
CA CYS A 809 17.47 22.28 15.09
C CYS A 809 18.61 23.32 15.09
N PRO A 810 18.52 24.41 15.90
CA PRO A 810 19.55 25.44 15.94
C PRO A 810 20.89 25.02 16.58
N ALA A 811 20.90 23.96 17.39
CA ALA A 811 22.10 23.46 18.06
C ALA A 811 21.99 21.95 18.29
N PHE A 812 21.88 21.17 17.20
CA PHE A 812 21.69 19.72 17.25
C PHE A 812 22.95 19.00 17.77
N GLU A 813 22.76 18.22 18.83
CA GLU A 813 23.76 17.32 19.38
C GLU A 813 23.25 15.87 19.34
N VAL A 814 24.06 14.96 18.80
CA VAL A 814 23.70 13.55 18.69
C VAL A 814 23.93 12.85 20.05
N PRO A 815 22.88 12.27 20.68
CA PRO A 815 23.03 11.62 21.97
C PRO A 815 23.50 10.16 21.84
N THR A 816 23.99 9.61 22.95
CA THR A 816 24.49 8.22 23.00
C THR A 816 23.45 7.16 22.64
N SER A 817 22.15 7.45 22.76
CA SER A 817 21.07 6.55 22.33
C SER A 817 21.03 6.34 20.81
N PHE A 818 21.79 7.12 20.03
CA PHE A 818 21.88 6.94 18.59
C PHE A 818 22.35 5.54 18.19
N SER A 819 23.20 4.89 18.99
CA SER A 819 23.66 3.52 18.74
C SER A 819 22.54 2.46 18.80
N ASP A 820 21.36 2.78 19.34
CA ASP A 820 20.23 1.85 19.42
C ASP A 820 19.42 1.78 18.11
N PHE A 821 19.70 2.63 17.12
CA PHE A 821 19.00 2.73 15.83
C PHE A 821 19.48 1.65 14.83
N ILE A 822 19.36 0.38 15.22
CA ILE A 822 19.92 -0.76 14.48
C ILE A 822 19.29 -1.06 13.12
N LEU A 823 18.06 -0.57 12.88
CA LEU A 823 17.33 -0.76 11.61
C LEU A 823 17.42 0.47 10.69
N LEU A 824 18.18 1.49 11.08
CA LEU A 824 18.26 2.75 10.35
C LEU A 824 18.86 2.53 8.96
N GLN A 825 18.11 2.94 7.95
CA GLN A 825 18.48 2.89 6.53
C GLN A 825 18.77 4.27 5.96
N GLU A 826 18.10 5.29 6.48
CA GLU A 826 18.19 6.64 5.93
C GLU A 826 18.28 7.71 7.02
N ILE A 827 19.22 8.64 6.85
CA ILE A 827 19.34 9.84 7.67
C ILE A 827 19.17 11.07 6.77
N ARG A 828 18.19 11.90 7.11
CA ARG A 828 17.97 13.21 6.50
C ARG A 828 18.11 14.31 7.55
N VAL A 829 18.92 15.32 7.26
CA VAL A 829 19.07 16.50 8.11
C VAL A 829 18.77 17.71 7.25
N TYR A 830 17.82 18.55 7.67
CA TYR A 830 17.42 19.73 6.93
C TYR A 830 17.38 20.98 7.82
N ASN A 831 17.96 22.07 7.31
CA ASN A 831 17.96 23.38 7.95
C ASN A 831 18.35 23.31 9.44
N THR A 832 19.44 22.62 9.74
CA THR A 832 19.89 22.30 11.11
C THR A 832 21.35 22.69 11.29
N THR A 833 21.72 23.12 12.50
CA THR A 833 23.13 23.35 12.87
C THR A 833 23.58 22.20 13.75
N ILE A 834 24.57 21.44 13.30
CA ILE A 834 25.20 20.35 14.05
C ILE A 834 26.28 20.98 14.94
N ASP A 835 26.04 21.02 16.25
CA ASP A 835 27.04 21.51 17.22
C ASP A 835 27.95 20.39 17.72
N ASN A 836 27.41 19.18 17.91
CA ASN A 836 28.20 18.01 18.31
C ASN A 836 27.71 16.72 17.64
N TRP A 837 28.61 16.04 16.94
CA TRP A 837 28.45 14.67 16.47
C TRP A 837 29.81 13.99 16.56
N GLY A 838 30.09 13.46 17.75
CA GLY A 838 31.37 12.89 18.15
C GLY A 838 31.59 11.46 17.65
N ASP A 839 32.80 10.95 17.90
CA ASP A 839 33.23 9.59 17.54
C ASP A 839 32.49 8.50 18.35
N ASP A 840 32.14 8.81 19.60
CA ASP A 840 31.38 7.92 20.51
C ASP A 840 29.95 7.67 20.05
N VAL A 841 29.43 8.53 19.17
CA VAL A 841 28.10 8.46 18.54
C VAL A 841 28.20 8.45 17.01
N ALA A 842 29.30 7.89 16.49
CA ALA A 842 29.51 7.78 15.07
C ALA A 842 28.52 6.83 14.38
N ILE A 843 28.28 7.07 13.09
CA ILE A 843 27.69 6.04 12.23
C ILE A 843 28.72 4.93 12.03
N THR A 844 28.32 3.71 12.34
CA THR A 844 29.17 2.53 12.25
C THR A 844 28.40 1.35 11.71
N ASN A 845 29.07 0.39 11.08
CA ASN A 845 28.47 -0.86 10.64
C ASN A 845 28.02 -1.72 11.84
N THR A 846 28.71 -1.62 12.98
CA THR A 846 28.32 -2.32 14.20
C THR A 846 26.93 -1.90 14.70
N TYR A 847 26.63 -0.59 14.70
CA TYR A 847 25.38 -0.07 15.25
C TYR A 847 24.34 0.28 14.18
N HIS A 848 24.76 0.55 12.94
CA HIS A 848 23.92 0.98 11.83
C HIS A 848 24.20 0.17 10.55
N PRO A 849 24.14 -1.18 10.59
CA PRO A 849 24.55 -2.05 9.48
C PRO A 849 23.68 -1.90 8.22
N ARG A 850 22.48 -1.33 8.36
CA ARG A 850 21.50 -1.17 7.28
C ARG A 850 21.50 0.22 6.66
N LEU A 851 22.35 1.14 7.13
CA LEU A 851 22.36 2.51 6.62
C LEU A 851 22.81 2.52 5.16
N THR A 852 22.00 3.09 4.27
CA THR A 852 22.24 3.15 2.82
C THR A 852 22.34 4.58 2.30
N MET A 853 21.69 5.53 2.99
CA MET A 853 21.58 6.92 2.54
C MET A 853 21.80 7.93 3.66
N LEU A 854 22.64 8.94 3.38
CA LEU A 854 22.88 10.10 4.25
C LEU A 854 22.68 11.38 3.43
N SER A 855 21.81 12.28 3.90
CA SER A 855 21.57 13.58 3.28
C SER A 855 21.55 14.71 4.30
N LEU A 856 22.46 15.67 4.15
CA LEU A 856 22.55 16.89 4.97
C LEU A 856 22.32 18.11 4.06
N VAL A 857 21.16 18.73 4.22
CA VAL A 857 20.67 19.81 3.35
C VAL A 857 20.48 21.07 4.17
N ARG A 858 20.93 22.23 3.68
CA ARG A 858 20.90 23.50 4.43
C ARG A 858 21.50 23.37 5.85
N THR A 859 22.50 22.50 6.00
CA THR A 859 23.04 22.10 7.31
C THR A 859 24.33 22.85 7.62
N LYS A 860 24.43 23.40 8.83
CA LYS A 860 25.64 24.08 9.32
C LYS A 860 26.44 23.14 10.21
N MET A 861 27.65 22.81 9.79
CA MET A 861 28.63 22.05 10.53
C MET A 861 29.56 22.98 11.29
N LYS A 862 29.99 22.56 12.48
CA LYS A 862 30.97 23.30 13.28
C LYS A 862 32.26 23.54 12.50
N ASP A 863 32.68 24.80 12.44
CA ASP A 863 33.87 25.27 11.72
C ASP A 863 33.93 24.92 10.21
N GLY A 864 32.81 24.48 9.62
CA GLY A 864 32.76 24.04 8.22
C GLY A 864 33.49 22.73 7.94
N ILE A 865 33.70 21.91 8.97
CA ILE A 865 34.41 20.62 8.88
C ILE A 865 33.39 19.47 8.98
N LEU A 866 33.62 18.40 8.23
CA LEU A 866 32.84 17.17 8.31
C LEU A 866 32.84 16.63 9.75
N PRO A 867 31.68 16.39 10.40
CA PRO A 867 31.64 15.89 11.77
C PRO A 867 32.38 14.56 11.95
N VAL A 868 33.04 14.37 13.10
CA VAL A 868 33.83 13.17 13.39
C VAL A 868 32.96 11.91 13.41
N GLY A 869 31.71 12.03 13.85
CA GLY A 869 30.75 10.93 13.81
C GLY A 869 30.44 10.39 12.41
N LEU A 870 30.83 11.09 11.34
CA LEU A 870 30.72 10.63 9.95
C LEU A 870 32.04 10.05 9.39
N GLN A 871 33.06 9.88 10.23
CA GLN A 871 34.43 9.50 9.85
C GLN A 871 34.92 8.19 10.50
N SER A 872 34.00 7.33 10.94
CA SER A 872 34.37 6.04 11.53
C SER A 872 35.07 5.15 10.51
N ILE A 873 36.05 4.38 10.98
CA ILE A 873 36.70 3.32 10.19
C ILE A 873 35.81 2.08 10.05
N ASP A 874 34.89 1.86 11.01
CA ASP A 874 33.85 0.84 10.92
C ASP A 874 32.64 1.41 10.16
N PHE A 875 32.84 1.98 8.98
CA PHE A 875 31.78 2.69 8.26
C PHE A 875 30.67 1.72 7.77
N PRO A 876 29.37 2.10 7.78
CA PRO A 876 28.26 1.21 7.41
C PRO A 876 28.44 0.56 6.04
N ALA A 877 28.34 -0.77 5.95
CA ALA A 877 28.74 -1.54 4.77
C ALA A 877 27.93 -1.23 3.49
N ASN A 878 26.72 -0.68 3.64
CA ASN A 878 25.81 -0.39 2.53
C ASN A 878 25.63 1.11 2.26
N LEU A 879 26.35 1.99 2.97
CA LEU A 879 26.24 3.44 2.78
C LEU A 879 27.13 3.90 1.65
N TYR A 880 26.55 3.99 0.46
CA TYR A 880 27.20 4.49 -0.75
C TYR A 880 26.66 5.85 -1.21
N TYR A 881 25.45 6.25 -0.79
CA TYR A 881 24.85 7.52 -1.18
C TYR A 881 25.06 8.57 -0.08
N ILE A 882 25.92 9.54 -0.36
CA ILE A 882 26.30 10.59 0.60
C ILE A 882 26.07 11.95 -0.05
N ASN A 883 25.18 12.74 0.53
CA ASN A 883 24.76 14.01 -0.03
C ASN A 883 24.86 15.17 0.98
N PHE A 884 25.50 16.24 0.55
CA PHE A 884 25.61 17.52 1.23
C PHE A 884 25.16 18.61 0.26
N CYS A 885 24.07 19.32 0.55
CA CYS A 885 23.56 20.38 -0.32
C CYS A 885 23.31 21.66 0.49
N GLU A 886 23.79 22.80 -0.02
CA GLU A 886 23.73 24.10 0.67
C GLU A 886 24.29 24.06 2.10
N THR A 887 25.46 23.46 2.28
CA THR A 887 26.13 23.39 3.59
C THR A 887 27.23 24.43 3.72
N ASN A 888 27.85 24.54 4.90
CA ASN A 888 29.08 25.30 5.08
C ASN A 888 30.36 24.44 5.02
N LEU A 889 30.28 23.21 4.48
CA LEU A 889 31.43 22.30 4.37
C LEU A 889 32.52 22.91 3.48
N ALA A 890 33.68 23.17 4.05
CA ALA A 890 34.82 23.84 3.41
C ALA A 890 35.95 22.87 3.03
N SER A 891 36.05 21.72 3.69
CA SER A 891 37.06 20.70 3.41
C SER A 891 36.57 19.31 3.80
N VAL A 892 37.06 18.28 3.11
CA VAL A 892 36.87 16.86 3.46
C VAL A 892 38.21 16.32 4.00
N PRO A 893 38.22 15.49 5.06
CA PRO A 893 39.45 14.91 5.59
C PRO A 893 40.26 14.15 4.55
N ASP A 894 41.58 14.30 4.59
CA ASP A 894 42.50 13.68 3.63
C ASP A 894 42.55 12.16 3.70
N ASP A 895 42.03 11.52 4.75
CA ASP A 895 42.01 10.07 4.92
C ASP A 895 40.59 9.47 4.76
N ILE A 896 39.62 10.24 4.25
CA ILE A 896 38.24 9.76 4.15
C ILE A 896 38.12 8.56 3.19
N ASP A 897 39.03 8.44 2.22
CA ASP A 897 39.09 7.30 1.29
C ASP A 897 39.48 5.98 1.95
N ALA A 898 40.10 6.03 3.13
CA ALA A 898 40.37 4.84 3.94
C ALA A 898 39.20 4.46 4.86
N LYS A 899 38.16 5.32 4.94
CA LYS A 899 37.02 5.19 5.86
C LYS A 899 35.72 4.91 5.09
N TRP A 900 35.41 5.72 4.09
CA TRP A 900 34.25 5.53 3.22
C TRP A 900 34.54 4.50 2.12
N HIS A 901 33.50 3.91 1.56
CA HIS A 901 33.64 2.85 0.57
C HIS A 901 34.06 3.40 -0.79
N VAL A 902 34.97 2.68 -1.45
CA VAL A 902 35.29 2.91 -2.87
C VAL A 902 34.02 2.77 -3.71
N GLY A 903 33.80 3.67 -4.66
CA GLY A 903 32.56 3.74 -5.44
C GLY A 903 31.43 4.53 -4.78
N SER A 904 31.64 5.16 -3.62
CA SER A 904 30.63 6.02 -3.00
C SER A 904 30.19 7.13 -3.97
N SER A 905 28.89 7.33 -4.08
CA SER A 905 28.27 8.44 -4.81
C SER A 905 28.23 9.65 -3.88
N VAL A 906 29.03 10.67 -4.19
CA VAL A 906 29.26 11.82 -3.30
C VAL A 906 28.76 13.09 -3.96
N TYR A 907 27.81 13.73 -3.29
CA TYR A 907 27.21 14.99 -3.69
C TYR A 907 27.59 16.06 -2.66
N VAL A 908 28.26 17.11 -3.09
CA VAL A 908 28.63 18.28 -2.30
C VAL A 908 28.25 19.52 -3.10
N GLU A 909 26.96 19.87 -3.12
CA GLU A 909 26.43 21.01 -3.88
C GLU A 909 26.32 22.28 -3.02
N ASN A 910 26.49 23.45 -3.66
CA ASN A 910 26.29 24.77 -3.06
C ASN A 910 26.97 24.97 -1.69
N SER A 911 28.13 24.35 -1.50
CA SER A 911 28.83 24.34 -0.21
C SER A 911 29.96 25.40 -0.17
N LYS A 912 31.11 25.10 0.44
CA LYS A 912 32.24 26.03 0.59
C LYS A 912 33.58 25.44 0.15
N LEU A 913 33.57 24.39 -0.68
CA LEU A 913 34.81 23.84 -1.23
C LEU A 913 35.47 24.87 -2.17
N THR A 914 36.79 25.03 -2.05
CA THR A 914 37.60 25.90 -2.93
C THR A 914 38.48 25.12 -3.91
N ALA A 915 38.59 23.81 -3.71
CA ALA A 915 39.31 22.87 -4.58
C ALA A 915 38.65 21.49 -4.49
N VAL A 916 38.91 20.62 -5.47
CA VAL A 916 38.49 19.21 -5.41
C VAL A 916 39.35 18.47 -4.37
N PRO A 917 38.77 17.92 -3.28
CA PRO A 917 39.56 17.20 -2.28
C PRO A 917 40.15 15.91 -2.87
N GLN A 918 41.46 15.70 -2.67
CA GLN A 918 42.18 14.53 -3.22
C GLN A 918 41.64 13.20 -2.71
N ALA A 919 41.13 13.16 -1.48
CA ALA A 919 40.51 11.96 -0.95
C ALA A 919 39.22 11.55 -1.70
N LEU A 920 38.44 12.50 -2.23
CA LEU A 920 37.26 12.17 -3.04
C LEU A 920 37.63 11.54 -4.38
N ILE A 921 38.80 11.85 -4.94
CA ILE A 921 39.32 11.23 -6.16
C ILE A 921 39.72 9.78 -5.87
N ARG A 922 40.43 9.56 -4.75
CA ARG A 922 40.87 8.21 -4.34
C ARG A 922 39.72 7.28 -3.98
N LEU A 923 38.56 7.82 -3.61
CA LEU A 923 37.32 7.06 -3.44
C LEU A 923 36.79 6.43 -4.73
N GLN A 924 37.26 6.84 -5.92
CA GLN A 924 36.77 6.38 -7.23
C GLN A 924 35.22 6.40 -7.31
N PRO A 925 34.58 7.57 -7.14
CA PRO A 925 33.13 7.68 -7.05
C PRO A 925 32.44 7.32 -8.38
N PHE A 926 31.26 6.71 -8.31
CA PHE A 926 30.39 6.54 -9.48
C PHE A 926 29.74 7.87 -9.89
N PHE A 927 29.34 8.69 -8.91
CA PHE A 927 28.75 10.01 -9.11
C PHE A 927 29.51 11.00 -8.23
N LEU A 928 30.05 12.04 -8.84
CA LEU A 928 30.67 13.14 -8.12
C LEU A 928 30.04 14.46 -8.53
N VAL A 929 29.33 15.08 -7.60
CA VAL A 929 28.65 16.36 -7.81
C VAL A 929 29.26 17.40 -6.89
N LEU A 930 29.88 18.42 -7.46
CA LEU A 930 30.56 19.51 -6.75
C LEU A 930 30.03 20.89 -7.15
N GLY A 931 28.86 20.94 -7.79
CA GLY A 931 28.29 22.16 -8.35
C GLY A 931 28.06 23.26 -7.30
N GLY A 932 28.17 24.53 -7.70
CA GLY A 932 27.93 25.69 -6.85
C GLY A 932 28.99 25.95 -5.76
N ASN A 933 30.13 25.26 -5.81
CA ASN A 933 31.30 25.53 -4.96
C ASN A 933 32.25 26.53 -5.62
N SER A 934 33.14 27.15 -4.84
CA SER A 934 34.12 28.12 -5.33
C SER A 934 35.41 27.47 -5.86
N ILE A 935 35.29 26.32 -6.54
CA ILE A 935 36.41 25.56 -7.10
C ILE A 935 36.97 26.30 -8.31
N THR A 936 38.29 26.50 -8.35
CA THR A 936 38.97 27.21 -9.46
C THR A 936 39.81 26.30 -10.35
N GLU A 937 40.29 25.18 -9.82
CA GLU A 937 41.17 24.24 -10.52
C GLU A 937 40.63 22.81 -10.39
N ILE A 938 40.69 22.06 -11.49
CA ILE A 938 40.31 20.65 -11.54
C ILE A 938 41.58 19.79 -11.68
N PRO A 939 41.78 18.77 -10.83
CA PRO A 939 42.91 17.86 -10.94
C PRO A 939 42.73 16.87 -12.11
N PRO A 940 43.80 16.54 -12.87
CA PRO A 940 43.73 15.62 -14.00
C PRO A 940 43.28 14.20 -13.61
N GLU A 941 43.63 13.76 -12.40
CA GLU A 941 43.29 12.44 -11.86
C GLU A 941 41.77 12.18 -11.82
N LEU A 942 40.96 13.25 -11.79
CA LEU A 942 39.50 13.15 -11.78
C LEU A 942 38.94 12.49 -13.05
N PHE A 943 39.62 12.66 -14.18
CA PHE A 943 39.26 12.07 -15.48
C PHE A 943 39.94 10.72 -15.73
N GLU A 944 40.75 10.24 -14.78
CA GLU A 944 41.40 8.92 -14.81
C GLU A 944 40.59 7.86 -14.03
N ILE A 945 39.48 8.25 -13.39
CA ILE A 945 38.65 7.37 -12.58
C ILE A 945 37.82 6.44 -13.48
N TYR A 946 38.03 5.12 -13.30
CA TYR A 946 37.32 4.10 -14.06
C TYR A 946 35.89 3.91 -13.55
N GLY A 947 34.91 3.96 -14.47
CA GLY A 947 33.51 3.68 -14.16
C GLY A 947 32.72 4.86 -13.57
N MET A 948 33.29 6.06 -13.52
CA MET A 948 32.51 7.26 -13.17
C MET A 948 31.43 7.52 -14.23
N LEU A 949 30.21 7.73 -13.78
CA LEU A 949 29.04 7.96 -14.63
C LEU A 949 28.66 9.44 -14.72
N TYR A 950 28.88 10.22 -13.66
CA TYR A 950 28.55 11.65 -13.62
C TYR A 950 29.62 12.45 -12.89
N LEU A 951 30.06 13.53 -13.54
CA LEU A 951 30.92 14.56 -12.99
C LEU A 951 30.27 15.93 -13.18
N ILE A 952 29.81 16.52 -12.07
CA ILE A 952 29.04 17.77 -12.12
C ILE A 952 29.80 18.88 -11.41
N LEU A 953 30.23 19.86 -12.20
CA LEU A 953 31.03 21.02 -11.82
C LEU A 953 30.30 22.34 -12.15
N ALA A 954 29.00 22.27 -12.41
CA ALA A 954 28.17 23.43 -12.74
C ALA A 954 28.29 24.53 -11.67
N HIS A 955 28.22 25.80 -12.07
CA HIS A 955 28.28 26.95 -11.15
C HIS A 955 29.56 27.00 -10.27
N THR A 956 30.67 26.44 -10.75
CA THR A 956 32.00 26.62 -10.14
C THR A 956 32.79 27.72 -10.84
N ASN A 957 33.94 28.11 -10.27
CA ASN A 957 34.80 29.19 -10.79
C ASN A 957 35.92 28.66 -11.71
N ILE A 958 35.74 27.49 -12.31
CA ILE A 958 36.74 26.89 -13.20
C ILE A 958 36.76 27.63 -14.55
N SER A 959 37.96 27.84 -15.10
CA SER A 959 38.17 28.49 -16.41
C SER A 959 38.61 27.52 -17.50
N GLU A 960 39.12 26.35 -17.14
CA GLU A 960 39.55 25.32 -18.06
C GLU A 960 39.50 23.94 -17.40
N LEU A 961 39.37 22.89 -18.21
CA LEU A 961 39.63 21.52 -17.80
C LEU A 961 41.16 21.24 -17.83
N PRO A 962 41.66 20.18 -17.16
CA PRO A 962 43.09 19.88 -17.11
C PRO A 962 43.69 19.76 -18.52
N ARG A 963 44.84 20.37 -18.76
CA ARG A 963 45.50 20.34 -20.08
C ARG A 963 45.99 18.95 -20.50
N THR A 964 46.48 18.17 -19.54
CA THR A 964 47.09 16.86 -19.76
C THR A 964 46.53 15.85 -18.78
N ILE A 965 46.13 14.70 -19.30
CA ILE A 965 45.68 13.53 -18.54
C ILE A 965 46.54 12.35 -18.98
N SER A 966 47.05 11.56 -18.03
CA SER A 966 47.98 10.47 -18.34
C SER A 966 47.25 9.28 -18.96
N ASN A 967 46.09 8.95 -18.40
CA ASN A 967 45.28 7.81 -18.84
C ASN A 967 43.77 8.13 -18.71
N PRO A 968 43.16 8.85 -19.68
CA PRO A 968 41.75 9.19 -19.62
C PRO A 968 40.89 7.92 -19.61
N SER A 969 39.90 7.88 -18.72
CA SER A 969 38.96 6.75 -18.63
C SER A 969 38.15 6.61 -19.92
N MET A 970 37.99 5.37 -20.41
CA MET A 970 37.16 5.06 -21.58
C MET A 970 35.66 4.91 -21.24
N ASN A 971 35.31 4.87 -19.95
CA ASN A 971 33.92 4.97 -19.49
C ASN A 971 33.62 6.47 -19.32
N THR A 972 32.77 7.01 -20.18
CA THR A 972 32.47 8.43 -20.29
C THR A 972 31.53 8.88 -19.17
N PRO A 973 31.98 9.72 -18.22
CA PRO A 973 31.04 10.39 -17.35
C PRO A 973 30.30 11.46 -18.14
N PHE A 974 29.04 11.67 -17.78
CA PHE A 974 28.34 12.90 -18.06
C PHE A 974 29.06 14.06 -17.35
N ILE A 975 29.62 14.99 -18.11
CA ILE A 975 30.37 16.15 -17.65
C ILE A 975 29.46 17.37 -17.68
N ASP A 976 29.29 18.03 -16.55
CA ASP A 976 28.53 19.26 -16.47
C ASP A 976 29.43 20.41 -16.00
N VAL A 977 29.64 21.38 -16.88
CA VAL A 977 30.41 22.61 -16.64
C VAL A 977 29.54 23.85 -16.90
N ARG A 978 28.22 23.74 -16.74
CA ARG A 978 27.29 24.87 -16.89
C ARG A 978 27.67 26.03 -15.98
N ASN A 979 27.44 27.27 -16.46
CA ASN A 979 27.68 28.49 -15.69
C ASN A 979 29.09 28.58 -15.08
N THR A 980 30.11 28.10 -15.81
CA THR A 980 31.53 28.25 -15.49
C THR A 980 32.21 29.22 -16.45
N ALA A 981 33.50 29.50 -16.26
CA ALA A 981 34.28 30.31 -17.19
C ALA A 981 34.95 29.47 -18.30
N VAL A 982 34.66 28.17 -18.41
CA VAL A 982 35.25 27.26 -19.41
C VAL A 982 35.04 27.81 -20.82
N SER A 983 36.14 28.05 -21.52
CA SER A 983 36.17 28.57 -22.89
C SER A 983 36.89 27.66 -23.88
N TYR A 984 37.45 26.54 -23.40
CA TYR A 984 38.45 25.79 -24.15
C TYR A 984 38.47 24.30 -23.76
N PHE A 985 38.66 23.44 -24.76
CA PHE A 985 38.78 21.98 -24.60
C PHE A 985 40.07 21.44 -25.24
N TRP A 986 40.75 20.54 -24.54
CA TRP A 986 42.04 19.96 -24.93
C TRP A 986 41.89 18.63 -25.68
N SER A 987 42.90 18.24 -26.46
CA SER A 987 42.84 17.09 -27.38
C SER A 987 42.54 15.74 -26.73
N TRP A 988 42.81 15.57 -25.43
CA TRP A 988 42.48 14.32 -24.73
C TRP A 988 40.99 14.04 -24.67
N ILE A 989 40.13 15.05 -24.85
CA ILE A 989 38.67 14.90 -24.82
C ILE A 989 38.14 14.32 -26.13
N ASP A 990 38.90 14.40 -27.24
CA ASP A 990 38.42 13.98 -28.56
C ASP A 990 37.95 12.52 -28.61
N PRO A 991 38.69 11.53 -28.07
CA PRO A 991 38.21 10.15 -28.03
C PRO A 991 36.91 10.00 -27.22
N LEU A 992 36.71 10.83 -26.20
CA LEU A 992 35.48 10.82 -25.41
C LEU A 992 34.33 11.37 -26.24
N VAL A 993 34.54 12.51 -26.92
CA VAL A 993 33.56 13.12 -27.82
C VAL A 993 33.18 12.17 -28.96
N GLU A 994 34.14 11.48 -29.56
CA GLU A 994 33.87 10.49 -30.61
C GLU A 994 32.94 9.38 -30.13
N MET A 995 33.11 8.89 -28.90
CA MET A 995 32.18 7.93 -28.29
C MET A 995 30.81 8.56 -27.98
N MET A 996 30.76 9.83 -27.55
CA MET A 996 29.52 10.54 -27.21
C MET A 996 28.60 10.78 -28.42
N LEU A 997 29.19 10.97 -29.61
CA LEU A 997 28.44 11.27 -30.84
C LEU A 997 27.48 10.15 -31.28
N GLU A 998 27.63 8.92 -30.76
CA GLU A 998 26.77 7.77 -31.04
C GLU A 998 25.63 7.58 -30.01
N VAL A 999 25.61 8.36 -28.93
CA VAL A 999 24.67 8.19 -27.79
C VAL A 999 23.86 9.47 -27.57
N SER A 1000 24.49 10.57 -27.12
CA SER A 1000 23.87 11.87 -26.80
C SER A 1000 24.92 12.85 -26.23
N PRO A 1001 24.70 14.20 -26.17
CA PRO A 1001 25.65 15.09 -25.51
C PRO A 1001 25.82 14.72 -24.04
N MET A 1002 27.03 14.27 -23.71
CA MET A 1002 27.47 14.05 -22.34
C MET A 1002 28.20 15.27 -21.76
N ILE A 1003 28.25 16.41 -22.48
CA ILE A 1003 28.81 17.66 -21.97
C ILE A 1003 27.72 18.72 -21.89
N LEU A 1004 27.31 19.12 -20.68
CA LEU A 1004 26.50 20.32 -20.47
C LEU A 1004 27.42 21.52 -20.24
N ALA A 1005 27.26 22.58 -21.02
CA ALA A 1005 28.10 23.77 -20.89
C ALA A 1005 27.32 25.09 -21.03
N SER A 1006 25.99 25.07 -20.90
CA SER A 1006 25.18 26.29 -20.97
C SER A 1006 25.63 27.36 -19.99
N GLY A 1007 25.64 28.62 -20.43
CA GLY A 1007 26.18 29.74 -19.65
C GLY A 1007 27.71 29.81 -19.55
N SER A 1008 28.45 28.85 -20.09
CA SER A 1008 29.92 28.93 -20.18
C SER A 1008 30.40 29.89 -21.28
N THR A 1009 31.66 30.34 -21.18
CA THR A 1009 32.32 31.12 -22.24
C THR A 1009 32.34 30.37 -23.56
N TYR A 1010 32.53 29.05 -23.54
CA TYR A 1010 32.55 28.21 -24.74
C TYR A 1010 31.20 28.22 -25.46
N CYS A 1011 30.08 28.03 -24.73
CA CYS A 1011 28.75 28.08 -25.34
C CYS A 1011 28.41 29.49 -25.86
N ASN A 1012 28.83 30.54 -25.15
CA ASN A 1012 28.68 31.92 -25.64
C ASN A 1012 29.44 32.14 -26.96
N ASP A 1013 30.66 31.62 -27.08
CA ASP A 1013 31.43 31.68 -28.32
C ASP A 1013 30.78 30.84 -29.44
N LEU A 1014 30.31 29.64 -29.10
CA LEU A 1014 29.64 28.73 -30.05
C LEU A 1014 28.37 29.35 -30.62
N ASP A 1015 27.55 29.99 -29.79
CA ASP A 1015 26.33 30.69 -30.23
C ASP A 1015 26.68 31.86 -31.15
N ARG A 1016 27.70 32.65 -30.84
CA ARG A 1016 28.18 33.74 -31.71
C ARG A 1016 28.70 33.24 -33.05
N ILE A 1017 29.41 32.11 -33.07
CA ILE A 1017 29.89 31.47 -34.30
C ILE A 1017 28.71 31.02 -35.16
N ARG A 1018 27.74 30.33 -34.56
CA ARG A 1018 26.55 29.85 -35.27
C ARG A 1018 25.66 30.97 -35.80
N ASN A 1019 25.57 32.08 -35.08
CA ASN A 1019 24.83 33.27 -35.49
C ASN A 1019 25.59 34.15 -36.51
N GLY A 1020 26.82 33.78 -36.89
CA GLY A 1020 27.65 34.53 -37.83
C GLY A 1020 28.26 35.81 -37.27
N GLU A 1021 28.22 36.00 -35.95
CA GLU A 1021 28.81 37.15 -35.25
C GLU A 1021 30.33 37.02 -35.04
N SER A 1022 30.85 35.78 -35.11
CA SER A 1022 32.28 35.46 -35.06
C SER A 1022 32.60 34.31 -36.03
N ALA A 1023 33.84 34.22 -36.51
CA ALA A 1023 34.30 33.11 -37.35
C ALA A 1023 35.05 32.02 -36.55
N THR A 1024 35.50 32.35 -35.34
CA THR A 1024 36.35 31.48 -34.51
C THR A 1024 35.99 31.65 -33.04
N PHE A 1025 36.37 30.66 -32.22
CA PHE A 1025 36.34 30.77 -30.76
C PHE A 1025 37.27 31.90 -30.29
N THR A 1026 36.92 32.54 -29.18
CA THR A 1026 37.71 33.65 -28.62
C THR A 1026 39.02 33.15 -28.01
N ALA A 1027 39.03 31.92 -27.51
CA ALA A 1027 40.23 31.29 -26.99
C ALA A 1027 41.20 30.88 -28.12
N PRO A 1028 42.51 31.18 -28.00
CA PRO A 1028 43.48 30.94 -29.07
C PRO A 1028 43.74 29.45 -29.28
N LEU A 1029 43.59 28.97 -30.52
CA LEU A 1029 43.90 27.59 -30.93
C LEU A 1029 45.38 27.25 -30.67
N GLN A 1030 45.63 26.16 -29.94
CA GLN A 1030 46.95 25.59 -29.69
C GLN A 1030 47.10 24.22 -30.39
N ALA A 1031 48.34 23.71 -30.48
CA ALA A 1031 48.62 22.45 -31.18
C ALA A 1031 47.93 21.22 -30.54
N ASP A 1032 47.60 21.30 -29.26
CA ASP A 1032 46.94 20.30 -28.42
C ASP A 1032 45.47 20.66 -28.11
N SER A 1033 44.86 21.51 -28.95
CA SER A 1033 43.41 21.76 -28.90
C SER A 1033 42.63 20.51 -29.28
N SER A 1034 41.42 20.36 -28.73
CA SER A 1034 40.43 19.43 -29.26
C SER A 1034 40.19 19.70 -30.75
N SER A 1035 40.45 18.69 -31.58
CA SER A 1035 40.25 18.77 -33.04
C SER A 1035 38.77 18.77 -33.42
N ILE A 1036 37.90 18.34 -32.50
CA ILE A 1036 36.45 18.32 -32.66
C ILE A 1036 35.84 19.57 -32.02
N LEU A 1037 36.01 19.79 -30.71
CA LEU A 1037 35.33 20.86 -29.98
C LEU A 1037 35.87 22.26 -30.30
N MET A 1038 37.14 22.40 -30.68
CA MET A 1038 37.69 23.71 -31.05
C MET A 1038 37.62 24.00 -32.56
N ASN A 1039 36.97 23.16 -33.36
CA ASN A 1039 36.83 23.34 -34.81
C ASN A 1039 35.52 24.07 -35.16
N SER A 1040 35.63 25.37 -35.44
CA SER A 1040 34.49 26.25 -35.76
C SER A 1040 33.95 26.14 -37.19
N SER A 1041 34.49 25.25 -38.03
CA SER A 1041 34.04 25.10 -39.42
C SER A 1041 32.57 24.65 -39.50
N GLU A 1042 31.83 25.17 -40.48
CA GLU A 1042 30.43 24.79 -40.71
C GLU A 1042 30.24 23.28 -40.86
N ALA A 1043 31.20 22.58 -41.47
CA ALA A 1043 31.18 21.13 -41.62
C ALA A 1043 31.25 20.35 -40.28
N ASN A 1044 31.62 21.02 -39.18
CA ASN A 1044 31.75 20.41 -37.86
C ASN A 1044 30.59 20.77 -36.92
N TRP A 1045 29.67 21.64 -37.32
CA TRP A 1045 28.60 22.13 -36.44
C TRP A 1045 27.71 21.03 -35.87
N ASP A 1046 27.34 20.02 -36.66
CA ASP A 1046 26.53 18.89 -36.19
C ASP A 1046 27.23 18.11 -35.07
N ARG A 1047 28.56 17.97 -35.15
CA ARG A 1047 29.36 17.31 -34.10
C ARG A 1047 29.41 18.15 -32.83
N LEU A 1048 29.55 19.47 -32.96
CA LEU A 1048 29.56 20.39 -31.82
C LEU A 1048 28.24 20.34 -31.04
N ILE A 1049 27.10 20.37 -31.75
CA ILE A 1049 25.76 20.37 -31.15
C ILE A 1049 25.44 19.03 -30.51
N LYS A 1050 25.86 17.92 -31.12
CA LYS A 1050 25.70 16.58 -30.53
C LYS A 1050 26.62 16.33 -29.34
N ALA A 1051 27.79 16.97 -29.29
CA ALA A 1051 28.76 16.74 -28.22
C ALA A 1051 28.50 17.64 -26.99
N VAL A 1052 28.06 18.88 -27.22
CA VAL A 1052 27.91 19.90 -26.16
C VAL A 1052 26.51 20.49 -26.20
N ASP A 1053 25.78 20.34 -25.10
CA ASP A 1053 24.50 20.98 -24.89
C ASP A 1053 24.68 22.36 -24.22
N CYS A 1054 24.29 23.40 -24.96
CA CYS A 1054 24.30 24.80 -24.52
C CYS A 1054 22.92 25.30 -24.09
N SER A 1055 21.90 24.44 -24.00
CA SER A 1055 20.55 24.81 -23.61
C SER A 1055 20.42 25.11 -22.10
N SER A 1056 19.51 26.03 -21.77
CA SER A 1056 19.25 26.37 -20.37
C SER A 1056 18.55 25.19 -19.67
N PRO A 1057 19.02 24.79 -18.49
CA PRO A 1057 18.46 23.66 -17.77
C PRO A 1057 17.10 23.97 -17.15
N LEU A 1058 16.36 22.92 -16.79
CA LEU A 1058 15.11 23.01 -16.04
C LEU A 1058 15.32 23.26 -14.53
N TYR A 1059 16.52 22.97 -14.00
CA TYR A 1059 16.83 23.03 -12.58
C TYR A 1059 18.24 23.60 -12.31
N ASP A 1060 18.37 24.38 -11.23
CA ASP A 1060 19.62 25.05 -10.81
C ASP A 1060 20.59 24.11 -10.06
N THR A 1061 20.08 23.07 -9.41
CA THR A 1061 20.84 22.03 -8.69
C THR A 1061 20.42 20.64 -9.14
N MET A 1062 21.29 19.64 -9.00
CA MET A 1062 20.93 18.24 -9.26
C MET A 1062 20.09 17.66 -8.14
N PHE A 1063 20.36 18.09 -6.91
CA PHE A 1063 19.49 17.80 -5.79
C PHE A 1063 18.15 18.56 -5.90
N ASP A 1064 17.03 17.89 -5.64
CA ASP A 1064 15.69 18.49 -5.64
C ASP A 1064 15.47 19.37 -4.39
N LEU A 1065 16.15 20.53 -4.40
CA LEU A 1065 16.10 21.47 -3.30
C LEU A 1065 14.72 22.13 -3.18
N LEU A 1066 14.03 22.39 -4.30
CA LEU A 1066 12.70 23.00 -4.30
C LEU A 1066 11.65 22.04 -3.72
N GLY A 1067 11.71 20.75 -4.03
CA GLY A 1067 10.86 19.73 -3.41
C GLY A 1067 11.12 19.61 -1.92
N TRP A 1068 12.38 19.60 -1.50
CA TRP A 1068 12.74 19.59 -0.07
C TRP A 1068 12.30 20.86 0.65
N ASP A 1069 12.44 22.03 0.04
CA ASP A 1069 11.94 23.28 0.57
C ASP A 1069 10.40 23.27 0.64
N GLY A 1070 9.72 22.73 -0.36
CA GLY A 1070 8.27 22.54 -0.34
C GLY A 1070 7.81 21.61 0.79
N MET A 1071 8.54 20.54 1.05
CA MET A 1071 8.21 19.54 2.07
C MET A 1071 8.58 19.97 3.50
N TYR A 1072 9.75 20.58 3.69
CA TYR A 1072 10.33 20.82 5.01
C TYR A 1072 10.44 22.29 5.41
N ARG A 1073 10.18 23.28 4.55
CA ARG A 1073 10.29 24.68 4.97
C ARG A 1073 9.28 25.02 6.07
N ILE A 1074 9.70 25.85 7.02
CA ILE A 1074 8.80 26.45 8.01
C ILE A 1074 7.82 27.37 7.26
N THR A 1075 6.55 26.97 7.19
CA THR A 1075 5.47 27.83 6.74
C THR A 1075 5.18 28.86 7.83
N VAL A 1076 5.35 30.14 7.49
CA VAL A 1076 5.12 31.28 8.40
C VAL A 1076 3.66 31.69 8.41
#